data_AF-A0A914X500-F1
#
_entry.id   AF-A0A914X500-F1
#
_cell.length_a   1.000
_cell.length_b   1.000
_cell.length_c   1.000
_cell.angle_alpha   90.00
_cell.angle_beta   90.00
_cell.angle_gamma   90.00
#
_symmetry.space_group_name_H-M   'P 1'
#
loop_
_entity.id
_entity.type
_entity.pdbx_description
1 polymer ?
#
loop_
_entity_poly.entity_id
_entity_poly.type
_entity_poly.pdbx_seq_one_letter_code
_entity_poly.pdbx_strand_id
1 'polypeptide(L)'
;MYAIKNHFLAGPMRQGFHDMLIAVHLQTHANARESSAHEYVIPLSKDLAGKNVLMVETEDRFPQIMGIAHSIRPSMAAEDVRAIIPREAETKLQPPAFNFAALKTHVMGALVDATQRAVMNCRDLIGGDNLNHFEPLLKLFDTLLVIGLIDDEEMKDVLCLIHPMAFDKNYIPGTTQKGLTEIDLAEGVKIQVCQILDHMCDMQLRHRVESLIAFAEGFVADLQQDQCQRYMDIKQTDMPPAEAAKRTKEFRCPPKEQMFRLLKCKARDDKDTMLLDDDVEYEQCPMADSLQEQLRDFCALVVSKVGCKEEEVDVTVVDSIQIDDESSWVDSLAHLVITVPPAPPALDSRSDRRGCENFRLMIVAMLRRWAVESFIESPELIRKMFKLLLRQYNGVSEMMNAMGKTYVLHERNIQDIEDFIIYLNQVRCLLSVQFESTEESILKRGLWQLMNNRVFFQHPDLMRLLSVHENVMTIMMNILTAQQGAEHDGGEEGQTAEAKRDASEMVVACSRFLCYFCRTSRQNQKAMFEHLSFLLDNATMLLARPSLRGSVPLDVAYSSFMDNNELALALKEEELDKVAVYLSRCGLQPNSELIAKSYPDLGWDPVEGERYIDFLRFCVWINGENVEENANLVIRLLIRRPECLGVALKGEGQGLFSAFKEAIALSEDIRALEDGAEPEMLISSQLGENPHYPSKEEEGEDYIDLGAATLDFYSSLVDLLAKCAPDPLAIQAGKGESLRARAILRSLISLDDLGNILALRFTIPNLAAASIDDTGPLPGLLPNHKQSVLLFLDRVYGIDSQEMFFYLLEQSFLPDLRAATMMDSPRATESDTALALNRYLCNAVLPLLTNHSHFFSDAEHFSALLDATLHTV
;
A
#
# COMPACT_ATOMS: atom_id res chain seq x y z
N MET A 1 33.50 -16.90 18.79
CA MET A 1 33.36 -17.63 20.08
C MET A 1 34.58 -17.55 20.99
N TYR A 2 35.81 -17.85 20.55
CA TYR A 2 36.99 -17.82 21.44
C TYR A 2 37.17 -16.46 22.15
N ALA A 3 37.15 -15.36 21.39
CA ALA A 3 37.30 -14.01 21.94
C ALA A 3 36.18 -13.66 22.93
N ILE A 4 34.91 -13.93 22.57
CA ILE A 4 33.73 -13.64 23.40
C ILE A 4 33.79 -14.38 24.77
N LYS A 5 34.29 -15.62 24.78
CA LYS A 5 34.48 -16.42 26.01
C LYS A 5 35.68 -15.99 26.86
N ASN A 6 36.54 -15.09 26.38
CA ASN A 6 37.77 -14.73 27.07
C ASN A 6 37.51 -13.66 28.14
N HIS A 7 37.83 -13.99 29.40
CA HIS A 7 37.65 -13.09 30.54
C HIS A 7 38.73 -11.99 30.66
N PHE A 8 39.82 -12.09 29.90
CA PHE A 8 40.97 -11.18 30.01
C PHE A 8 41.02 -10.10 28.93
N LEU A 9 39.98 -9.98 28.10
CA LEU A 9 39.91 -8.92 27.09
C LEU A 9 39.59 -7.56 27.73
N ALA A 10 40.25 -6.51 27.23
CA ALA A 10 39.91 -5.14 27.57
C ALA A 10 38.50 -4.80 27.07
N GLY A 11 37.80 -3.91 27.79
CA GLY A 11 36.43 -3.50 27.49
C GLY A 11 36.15 -3.18 26.02
N PRO A 12 36.91 -2.26 25.38
CA PRO A 12 36.68 -1.89 23.98
C PRO A 12 36.84 -3.08 23.00
N MET A 13 37.81 -3.96 23.24
CA MET A 13 38.01 -5.15 22.39
C MET A 13 36.87 -6.15 22.57
N ARG A 14 36.41 -6.34 23.81
CA ARG A 14 35.26 -7.20 24.13
C ARG A 14 34.01 -6.69 23.42
N GLN A 15 33.70 -5.40 23.55
CA GLN A 15 32.58 -4.76 22.87
C GLN A 15 32.65 -4.98 21.35
N GLY A 16 33.79 -4.67 20.74
CA GLY A 16 33.99 -4.86 19.30
C GLY A 16 33.77 -6.28 18.80
N PHE A 17 34.17 -7.31 19.56
CA PHE A 17 33.92 -8.71 19.17
C PHE A 17 32.45 -9.14 19.31
N HIS A 18 31.72 -8.59 20.29
CA HIS A 18 30.28 -8.85 20.42
C HIS A 18 29.51 -8.15 19.29
N ASP A 19 29.83 -6.89 19.03
CA ASP A 19 29.21 -6.09 17.96
C ASP A 19 29.48 -6.70 16.59
N MET A 20 30.69 -7.22 16.33
CA MET A 20 31.00 -7.94 15.10
C MET A 20 30.15 -9.21 14.95
N LEU A 21 29.95 -9.98 16.03
CA LEU A 21 29.11 -11.17 15.98
C LEU A 21 27.65 -10.82 15.69
N ILE A 22 27.14 -9.76 16.32
CA ILE A 22 25.78 -9.25 16.07
C ILE A 22 25.66 -8.82 14.62
N ALA A 23 26.54 -7.95 14.14
CA ALA A 23 26.52 -7.39 12.79
C ALA A 23 26.52 -8.47 11.69
N VAL A 24 27.33 -9.52 11.85
CA VAL A 24 27.49 -10.56 10.81
C VAL A 24 26.40 -11.62 10.84
N HIS A 25 25.97 -12.07 12.03
CA HIS A 25 25.13 -13.26 12.16
C HIS A 25 23.70 -12.99 12.65
N LEU A 26 23.45 -11.87 13.31
CA LEU A 26 22.18 -11.63 14.02
C LEU A 26 21.43 -10.39 13.51
N GLN A 27 22.15 -9.36 13.06
CA GLN A 27 21.56 -8.05 12.73
C GLN A 27 20.47 -8.15 11.67
N THR A 28 20.68 -8.94 10.61
CA THR A 28 19.66 -9.15 9.56
C THR A 28 18.35 -9.71 10.13
N HIS A 29 18.44 -10.66 11.07
CA HIS A 29 17.28 -11.27 11.71
C HIS A 29 16.62 -10.34 12.72
N ALA A 30 17.42 -9.63 13.53
CA ALA A 30 16.94 -8.65 14.48
C ALA A 30 16.21 -7.51 13.75
N ASN A 31 16.81 -6.93 12.71
CA ASN A 31 16.21 -5.88 11.89
C ASN A 31 14.90 -6.33 11.25
N ALA A 32 14.84 -7.56 10.71
CA ALA A 32 13.60 -8.10 10.15
C ALA A 32 12.50 -8.16 11.22
N ARG A 33 12.83 -8.68 12.41
CA ARG A 33 11.89 -8.82 13.54
C ARG A 33 11.46 -7.49 14.13
N GLU A 34 12.33 -6.48 14.16
CA GLU A 34 12.05 -5.12 14.60
C GLU A 34 11.19 -4.37 13.58
N SER A 35 11.50 -4.47 12.29
CA SER A 35 10.71 -3.85 11.21
C SER A 35 9.26 -4.35 11.19
N SER A 36 9.05 -5.62 11.58
CA SER A 36 7.73 -6.24 11.68
C SER A 36 7.19 -6.30 13.12
N ALA A 37 7.78 -5.56 14.08
CA ALA A 37 7.44 -5.69 15.50
C ALA A 37 6.02 -5.20 15.82
N HIS A 38 5.47 -4.30 15.00
CA HIS A 38 4.12 -3.75 15.15
C HIS A 38 3.15 -4.24 14.07
N GLU A 39 3.50 -5.34 13.39
CA GLU A 39 2.68 -6.01 12.39
C GLU A 39 2.13 -7.30 13.01
N TYR A 40 0.80 -7.40 13.12
CA TYR A 40 0.15 -8.54 13.76
C TYR A 40 -0.67 -9.30 12.71
N VAL A 41 -0.09 -10.36 12.16
CA VAL A 41 -0.73 -11.18 11.11
C VAL A 41 -1.02 -12.55 11.72
N ILE A 42 -2.27 -12.79 12.10
CA ILE A 42 -2.65 -13.89 12.98
C ILE A 42 -3.56 -14.88 12.22
N PRO A 43 -3.16 -16.15 12.08
CA PRO A 43 -3.98 -17.17 11.47
C PRO A 43 -4.99 -17.75 12.47
N LEU A 44 -6.24 -17.88 12.02
CA LEU A 44 -7.29 -18.62 12.73
C LEU A 44 -6.96 -20.11 12.66
N SER A 45 -6.33 -20.60 13.71
CA SER A 45 -5.90 -22.00 13.87
C SER A 45 -6.51 -22.56 15.15
N LYS A 46 -6.65 -23.88 15.23
CA LYS A 46 -7.19 -24.54 16.43
C LYS A 46 -6.40 -24.24 17.70
N ASP A 47 -5.09 -24.00 17.56
CA ASP A 47 -4.22 -23.68 18.68
C ASP A 47 -4.50 -22.28 19.25
N LEU A 48 -4.93 -21.34 18.41
CA LEU A 48 -5.32 -19.99 18.83
C LEU A 48 -6.63 -20.01 19.66
N ALA A 49 -7.59 -20.86 19.29
CA ALA A 49 -8.92 -20.90 19.93
C ALA A 49 -8.88 -21.18 21.46
N GLY A 50 -7.84 -21.86 21.94
CA GLY A 50 -7.63 -22.12 23.36
C GLY A 50 -6.87 -21.01 24.11
N LYS A 51 -6.36 -20.00 23.40
CA LYS A 51 -5.47 -18.99 23.98
C LYS A 51 -6.27 -17.89 24.66
N ASN A 52 -6.18 -17.82 25.98
CA ASN A 52 -6.72 -16.70 26.73
C ASN A 52 -5.83 -16.35 27.93
N VAL A 53 -4.91 -15.41 27.74
CA VAL A 53 -4.00 -14.99 28.81
C VAL A 53 -4.68 -14.10 29.86
N LEU A 54 -5.87 -13.55 29.56
CA LEU A 54 -6.57 -12.60 30.43
C LEU A 54 -7.32 -13.28 31.58
N MET A 55 -7.53 -14.60 31.50
CA MET A 55 -8.22 -15.36 32.54
C MET A 55 -7.38 -15.41 33.83
N VAL A 56 -8.07 -15.35 34.97
CA VAL A 56 -7.41 -15.42 36.29
C VAL A 56 -6.72 -16.78 36.52
N GLU A 57 -7.27 -17.85 35.93
CA GLU A 57 -6.74 -19.21 36.06
C GLU A 57 -5.42 -19.42 35.30
N THR A 58 -5.17 -18.61 34.27
CA THR A 58 -3.94 -18.65 33.46
C THR A 58 -2.83 -17.75 34.02
N GLU A 59 -3.10 -17.01 35.10
CA GLU A 59 -2.14 -16.10 35.70
C GLU A 59 -1.18 -16.86 36.63
N ASP A 60 0.11 -16.80 36.30
CA ASP A 60 1.21 -17.35 37.09
C ASP A 60 1.99 -16.20 37.77
N ARG A 61 3.08 -16.55 38.45
CA ARG A 61 4.04 -15.61 39.05
C ARG A 61 4.76 -14.78 37.98
N PHE A 62 4.82 -15.26 36.74
CA PHE A 62 5.48 -14.59 35.63
C PHE A 62 4.48 -13.77 34.79
N PRO A 63 4.93 -12.67 34.15
CA PRO A 63 4.07 -11.91 33.23
C PRO A 63 3.64 -12.77 32.04
N GLN A 64 2.56 -12.36 31.38
CA GLN A 64 1.99 -13.01 30.17
C GLN A 64 2.87 -12.81 28.92
N ILE A 65 4.12 -13.25 28.99
CA ILE A 65 5.11 -13.21 27.90
C ILE A 65 5.55 -14.60 27.45
N MET A 66 5.02 -15.64 28.10
CA MET A 66 5.39 -17.04 27.87
C MET A 66 4.42 -17.72 26.90
N GLY A 67 4.89 -18.78 26.27
CA GLY A 67 4.13 -19.64 25.37
C GLY A 67 4.25 -19.23 23.90
N ILE A 68 3.64 -20.03 23.03
CA ILE A 68 3.75 -19.86 21.58
C ILE A 68 2.97 -18.62 21.14
N ALA A 69 3.62 -17.73 20.39
CA ALA A 69 2.96 -16.65 19.66
C ALA A 69 2.48 -17.16 18.30
N HIS A 70 1.22 -16.90 17.95
CA HIS A 70 0.61 -17.33 16.69
C HIS A 70 0.77 -16.31 15.55
N SER A 71 1.11 -15.06 15.87
CA SER A 71 1.41 -14.04 14.87
C SER A 71 2.57 -14.49 13.98
N ILE A 72 2.33 -14.54 12.66
CA ILE A 72 3.36 -14.90 11.67
C ILE A 72 4.44 -13.81 11.69
N ARG A 73 5.70 -14.21 11.80
CA ARG A 73 6.85 -13.31 11.88
C ARG A 73 8.03 -13.84 11.07
N PRO A 74 8.97 -12.99 10.65
CA PRO A 74 10.13 -13.41 9.84
C PRO A 74 10.93 -14.54 10.49
N SER A 75 11.07 -15.68 9.84
CA SER A 75 11.88 -16.79 10.35
C SER A 75 13.39 -16.54 10.16
N MET A 76 14.22 -17.12 11.03
CA MET A 76 15.65 -17.16 10.78
C MET A 76 15.96 -18.05 9.58
N ALA A 77 16.86 -17.59 8.72
CA ALA A 77 17.39 -18.35 7.61
C ALA A 77 18.86 -17.95 7.41
N ALA A 78 19.74 -18.94 7.33
CA ALA A 78 21.17 -18.73 7.15
C ALA A 78 21.71 -19.75 6.15
N GLU A 79 22.77 -19.38 5.45
CA GLU A 79 23.44 -20.28 4.52
C GLU A 79 24.73 -20.86 5.10
N ASP A 80 25.03 -22.11 4.76
CA ASP A 80 26.29 -22.73 5.13
C ASP A 80 27.47 -21.96 4.53
N VAL A 81 28.54 -21.81 5.32
CA VAL A 81 29.77 -21.16 4.88
C VAL A 81 30.42 -21.99 3.77
N ARG A 82 30.62 -21.38 2.60
CA ARG A 82 31.21 -22.01 1.41
C ARG A 82 32.39 -21.19 0.91
N ALA A 83 33.36 -21.86 0.27
CA ALA A 83 34.51 -21.20 -0.35
C ALA A 83 34.18 -20.54 -1.69
N ILE A 84 33.12 -21.00 -2.37
CA ILE A 84 32.64 -20.47 -3.66
C ILE A 84 31.15 -20.17 -3.49
N ILE A 85 30.78 -18.91 -3.72
CA ILE A 85 29.40 -18.44 -3.62
C ILE A 85 28.81 -18.45 -5.04
N PRO A 86 27.79 -19.28 -5.33
CA PRO A 86 27.11 -19.23 -6.62
C PRO A 86 26.26 -17.95 -6.69
N ARG A 87 26.09 -17.40 -7.90
CA ARG A 87 25.30 -16.17 -8.12
C ARG A 87 23.87 -16.26 -7.57
N GLU A 88 23.27 -17.44 -7.59
CA GLU A 88 21.94 -17.68 -7.00
C GLU A 88 21.91 -17.46 -5.47
N ALA A 89 22.99 -17.77 -4.75
CA ALA A 89 23.10 -17.56 -3.31
C ALA A 89 23.20 -16.07 -2.96
N GLU A 90 23.90 -15.27 -3.78
CA GLU A 90 24.02 -13.82 -3.59
C GLU A 90 22.65 -13.14 -3.58
N THR A 91 21.73 -13.60 -4.42
CA THR A 91 20.37 -13.04 -4.53
C THR A 91 19.45 -13.31 -3.32
N LYS A 92 19.86 -14.10 -2.34
CA LYS A 92 19.01 -14.43 -1.18
C LYS A 92 19.26 -13.52 0.03
N LEU A 93 20.37 -12.80 0.05
CA LEU A 93 20.77 -11.90 1.15
C LEU A 93 20.76 -12.58 2.54
N GLN A 94 21.18 -13.85 2.61
CA GLN A 94 21.18 -14.62 3.86
C GLN A 94 22.53 -14.57 4.58
N PRO A 95 22.56 -14.40 5.92
CA PRO A 95 23.80 -14.40 6.68
C PRO A 95 24.43 -15.81 6.76
N PRO A 96 25.75 -15.89 7.05
CA PRO A 96 26.42 -17.17 7.24
C PRO A 96 25.95 -17.88 8.51
N ALA A 97 25.77 -19.20 8.40
CA ALA A 97 25.31 -20.07 9.47
C ALA A 97 26.26 -20.02 10.69
N PHE A 98 25.66 -20.02 11.88
CA PHE A 98 26.35 -19.96 13.15
C PHE A 98 25.72 -20.92 14.16
N ASN A 99 26.50 -21.40 15.14
CA ASN A 99 25.96 -22.25 16.20
C ASN A 99 25.26 -21.41 17.27
N PHE A 100 24.00 -21.06 17.01
CA PHE A 100 23.17 -20.24 17.89
C PHE A 100 22.86 -20.92 19.22
N ALA A 101 22.74 -22.25 19.26
CA ALA A 101 22.54 -22.99 20.51
C ALA A 101 23.73 -22.82 21.46
N ALA A 102 24.96 -23.00 20.96
CA ALA A 102 26.17 -22.80 21.75
C ALA A 102 26.37 -21.34 22.19
N LEU A 103 25.93 -20.38 21.36
CA LEU A 103 25.91 -18.96 21.70
C LEU A 103 24.94 -18.67 22.83
N LYS A 104 23.68 -19.14 22.70
CA LYS A 104 22.63 -18.99 23.71
C LYS A 104 23.05 -19.53 25.07
N THR A 105 23.53 -20.78 25.11
CA THR A 105 24.03 -21.38 26.36
C THR A 105 25.15 -20.56 26.99
N HIS A 106 26.06 -19.99 26.18
CA HIS A 106 27.11 -19.12 26.69
C HIS A 106 26.57 -17.80 27.25
N VAL A 107 25.65 -17.13 26.54
CA VAL A 107 25.08 -15.86 26.96
C VAL A 107 24.30 -16.01 28.27
N MET A 108 23.47 -17.05 28.38
CA MET A 108 22.69 -17.33 29.59
C MET A 108 23.61 -17.60 30.79
N GLY A 109 24.62 -18.47 30.63
CA GLY A 109 25.59 -18.74 31.69
C GLY A 109 26.42 -17.50 32.07
N ALA A 110 26.84 -16.71 31.08
CA ALA A 110 27.60 -15.49 31.31
C ALA A 110 26.79 -14.40 32.02
N LEU A 111 25.48 -14.31 31.75
CA LEU A 111 24.58 -13.37 32.42
C LEU A 111 24.36 -13.72 33.89
N VAL A 112 24.20 -15.02 34.20
CA VAL A 112 24.13 -15.52 35.58
C VAL A 112 25.43 -15.21 36.32
N ASP A 113 26.57 -15.57 35.74
CA ASP A 113 27.89 -15.36 36.33
C ASP A 113 28.19 -13.86 36.56
N ALA A 114 27.84 -13.02 35.59
CA ALA A 114 28.04 -11.57 35.67
C ALA A 114 27.20 -10.96 36.81
N THR A 115 25.91 -11.33 36.87
CA THR A 115 24.99 -10.86 37.92
C THR A 115 25.46 -11.31 39.30
N GLN A 116 25.84 -12.58 39.47
CA GLN A 116 26.35 -13.08 40.76
C GLN A 116 27.61 -12.34 41.22
N ARG A 117 28.57 -12.08 40.32
CA ARG A 117 29.79 -11.31 40.66
C ARG A 117 29.48 -9.86 41.02
N ALA A 118 28.51 -9.24 40.35
CA ALA A 118 28.09 -7.88 40.65
C ALA A 118 27.39 -7.80 42.03
N VAL A 119 26.50 -8.74 42.35
CA VAL A 119 25.86 -8.84 43.69
C VAL A 119 26.90 -9.03 44.79
N MET A 120 27.94 -9.82 44.54
CA MET A 120 29.04 -10.06 45.47
C MET A 120 30.04 -8.90 45.55
N ASN A 121 29.80 -7.77 44.86
CA ASN A 121 30.69 -6.61 44.77
C ASN A 121 32.14 -7.00 44.41
N CYS A 122 32.30 -7.96 43.49
CA CYS A 122 33.62 -8.39 43.05
C CYS A 122 34.35 -7.23 42.34
N ARG A 123 35.60 -6.97 42.75
CA ARG A 123 36.46 -5.94 42.13
C ARG A 123 36.95 -6.30 40.73
N ASP A 124 36.90 -7.59 40.37
CA ASP A 124 37.40 -8.13 39.10
C ASP A 124 36.25 -8.38 38.12
N LEU A 125 35.63 -7.28 37.66
CA LEU A 125 34.63 -7.32 36.60
C LEU A 125 35.33 -7.48 35.25
N ILE A 126 34.79 -8.34 34.38
CA ILE A 126 35.38 -8.58 33.06
C ILE A 126 35.32 -7.29 32.24
N GLY A 127 36.42 -6.91 31.61
CA GLY A 127 36.53 -5.65 30.87
C GLY A 127 36.89 -4.44 31.74
N GLY A 128 36.97 -4.61 33.07
CA GLY A 128 37.50 -3.65 34.03
C GLY A 128 36.47 -2.89 34.85
N ASP A 129 35.25 -2.68 34.33
CA ASP A 129 34.18 -1.93 34.98
C ASP A 129 32.80 -2.56 34.75
N ASN A 130 31.77 -1.97 35.37
CA ASN A 130 30.38 -2.43 35.25
C ASN A 130 29.86 -2.33 33.80
N LEU A 131 30.18 -1.23 33.11
CA LEU A 131 29.73 -0.96 31.75
C LEU A 131 30.22 -2.04 30.77
N ASN A 132 31.53 -2.26 30.71
CA ASN A 132 32.17 -3.19 29.78
C ASN A 132 31.87 -4.67 30.10
N HIS A 133 31.49 -4.97 31.34
CA HIS A 133 31.09 -6.32 31.73
C HIS A 133 29.71 -6.65 31.15
N PHE A 134 28.72 -5.79 31.41
CA PHE A 134 27.30 -6.07 31.14
C PHE A 134 26.84 -5.64 29.74
N GLU A 135 27.22 -4.46 29.26
CA GLU A 135 26.66 -3.91 28.02
C GLU A 135 26.79 -4.86 26.81
N PRO A 136 27.96 -5.44 26.48
CA PRO A 136 28.07 -6.37 25.35
C PRO A 136 27.24 -7.64 25.54
N LEU A 137 27.09 -8.12 26.79
CA LEU A 137 26.29 -9.32 27.09
C LEU A 137 24.80 -9.04 26.95
N LEU A 138 24.32 -7.91 27.46
CA LEU A 138 22.92 -7.52 27.39
C LEU A 138 22.50 -7.22 25.95
N LYS A 139 23.35 -6.55 25.15
CA LYS A 139 23.11 -6.35 23.70
C LYS A 139 22.93 -7.69 22.99
N LEU A 140 23.81 -8.65 23.29
CA LEU A 140 23.76 -9.96 22.67
C LEU A 140 22.53 -10.76 23.13
N PHE A 141 22.19 -10.70 24.42
CA PHE A 141 20.96 -11.30 24.96
C PHE A 141 19.71 -10.69 24.32
N ASP A 142 19.61 -9.36 24.28
CA ASP A 142 18.49 -8.63 23.68
C ASP A 142 18.30 -9.02 22.22
N THR A 143 19.39 -9.14 21.46
CA THR A 143 19.35 -9.58 20.07
C THR A 143 18.78 -11.01 19.95
N LEU A 144 19.19 -11.93 20.82
CA LEU A 144 18.66 -13.31 20.84
C LEU A 144 17.18 -13.35 21.25
N LEU A 145 16.77 -12.47 22.16
CA LEU A 145 15.38 -12.31 22.61
C LEU A 145 14.49 -11.81 21.46
N VAL A 146 14.88 -10.75 20.76
CA VAL A 146 14.14 -10.16 19.63
C VAL A 146 13.93 -11.17 18.50
N ILE A 147 14.96 -11.97 18.22
CA ILE A 147 14.92 -13.03 17.21
C ILE A 147 13.97 -14.18 17.62
N GLY A 148 13.78 -14.40 18.93
CA GLY A 148 12.94 -15.47 19.47
C GLY A 148 13.67 -16.78 19.70
N LEU A 149 14.95 -16.73 20.09
CA LEU A 149 15.75 -17.92 20.41
C LEU A 149 15.71 -18.32 21.90
N ILE A 150 15.27 -17.40 22.76
CA ILE A 150 15.10 -17.61 24.20
C ILE A 150 13.78 -18.34 24.43
N ASP A 151 13.83 -19.47 25.13
CA ASP A 151 12.64 -20.27 25.47
C ASP A 151 12.01 -19.85 26.81
N ASP A 152 10.83 -20.40 27.11
CA ASP A 152 10.05 -20.03 28.30
C ASP A 152 10.81 -20.30 29.62
N GLU A 153 11.61 -21.37 29.70
CA GLU A 153 12.36 -21.69 30.93
C GLU A 153 13.53 -20.73 31.11
N GLU A 154 14.26 -20.44 30.03
CA GLU A 154 15.32 -19.42 30.02
C GLU A 154 14.76 -18.02 30.35
N MET A 155 13.56 -17.70 29.88
CA MET A 155 12.90 -16.44 30.17
C MET A 155 12.51 -16.33 31.67
N LYS A 156 12.06 -17.43 32.28
CA LYS A 156 11.82 -17.46 33.74
C LYS A 156 13.11 -17.23 34.52
N ASP A 157 14.20 -17.90 34.12
CA ASP A 157 15.51 -17.73 34.75
C ASP A 157 15.99 -16.27 34.67
N VAL A 158 15.81 -15.62 33.52
CA VAL A 158 16.17 -14.21 33.34
C VAL A 158 15.32 -13.29 34.21
N LEU A 159 14.01 -13.51 34.31
CA LEU A 159 13.15 -12.71 35.19
C LEU A 159 13.57 -12.86 36.66
N CYS A 160 13.90 -14.07 37.09
CA CYS A 160 14.46 -14.33 38.42
C CYS A 160 15.80 -13.61 38.64
N LEU A 161 16.67 -13.52 37.63
CA LEU A 161 17.92 -12.76 37.70
C LEU A 161 17.69 -11.24 37.76
N ILE A 162 16.71 -10.73 37.01
CA ILE A 162 16.38 -9.31 36.95
C ILE A 162 15.87 -8.84 38.32
N HIS A 163 14.90 -9.57 38.89
CA HIS A 163 14.28 -9.20 40.15
C HIS A 163 13.79 -10.42 40.95
N PRO A 164 14.67 -11.06 41.75
CA PRO A 164 14.37 -12.29 42.48
C PRO A 164 13.15 -12.17 43.38
N MET A 165 12.97 -11.05 44.07
CA MET A 165 11.84 -10.83 44.98
C MET A 165 10.47 -10.94 44.29
N ALA A 166 10.39 -10.62 43.00
CA ALA A 166 9.12 -10.66 42.27
C ALA A 166 8.88 -12.04 41.63
N PHE A 167 9.94 -12.74 41.20
CA PHE A 167 9.82 -13.88 40.30
C PHE A 167 10.41 -15.19 40.84
N ASP A 168 11.34 -15.14 41.80
CA ASP A 168 11.93 -16.35 42.38
C ASP A 168 11.04 -16.90 43.52
N LYS A 169 10.54 -18.13 43.32
CA LYS A 169 9.74 -18.86 44.31
C LYS A 169 10.49 -19.15 45.60
N ASN A 170 11.82 -19.26 45.52
CA ASN A 170 12.69 -19.56 46.64
C ASN A 170 13.24 -18.30 47.32
N TYR A 171 12.83 -17.10 46.88
CA TYR A 171 13.27 -15.85 47.50
C TYR A 171 12.82 -15.78 48.96
N ILE A 172 13.78 -15.50 49.86
CA ILE A 172 13.51 -15.33 51.28
C ILE A 172 13.66 -13.83 51.61
N PRO A 173 12.59 -13.15 52.03
CA PRO A 173 12.65 -11.75 52.47
C PRO A 173 13.70 -11.53 53.56
N GLY A 174 14.53 -10.49 53.42
CA GLY A 174 15.61 -10.17 54.37
C GLY A 174 16.95 -10.88 54.11
N THR A 175 17.10 -11.60 52.99
CA THR A 175 18.39 -12.14 52.53
C THR A 175 19.15 -11.15 51.65
N THR A 176 20.48 -11.33 51.49
CA THR A 176 21.33 -10.48 50.62
C THR A 176 21.21 -10.82 49.12
N GLN A 177 20.17 -11.54 48.71
CA GLN A 177 19.95 -11.90 47.30
C GLN A 177 19.40 -10.70 46.55
N LYS A 178 20.29 -9.94 45.89
CA LYS A 178 19.92 -8.80 45.04
C LYS A 178 19.72 -9.22 43.59
N GLY A 179 18.75 -8.60 42.91
CA GLY A 179 18.55 -8.71 41.46
C GLY A 179 19.36 -7.69 40.67
N LEU A 180 19.41 -7.86 39.34
CA LEU A 180 20.08 -6.91 38.44
C LEU A 180 19.58 -5.47 38.62
N THR A 181 18.28 -5.29 38.84
CA THR A 181 17.66 -3.95 38.99
C THR A 181 17.95 -3.27 40.33
N GLU A 182 18.49 -4.02 41.29
CA GLU A 182 18.78 -3.55 42.66
C GLU A 182 20.28 -3.27 42.88
N ILE A 183 21.11 -3.52 41.86
CA ILE A 183 22.53 -3.23 41.83
C ILE A 183 22.75 -1.84 41.23
N ASP A 184 23.82 -1.16 41.64
CA ASP A 184 24.24 0.08 41.01
C ASP A 184 24.86 -0.20 39.63
N LEU A 185 24.16 0.25 38.58
CA LEU A 185 24.51 -0.01 37.17
C LEU A 185 24.91 1.29 36.47
N ALA A 186 25.91 1.20 35.59
CA ALA A 186 26.28 2.31 34.73
C ALA A 186 25.13 2.69 33.77
N GLU A 187 25.03 3.95 33.35
CA GLU A 187 23.94 4.44 32.49
C GLU A 187 23.79 3.64 31.19
N GLY A 188 24.89 3.24 30.54
CA GLY A 188 24.84 2.40 29.34
C GLY A 188 24.20 1.03 29.56
N VAL A 189 24.37 0.45 30.77
CA VAL A 189 23.73 -0.81 31.16
C VAL A 189 22.24 -0.59 31.43
N LYS A 190 21.87 0.52 32.09
CA LYS A 190 20.47 0.90 32.31
C LYS A 190 19.71 1.05 30.99
N ILE A 191 20.35 1.58 29.94
CA ILE A 191 19.77 1.67 28.58
C ILE A 191 19.43 0.27 28.05
N GLN A 192 20.36 -0.68 28.13
CA GLN A 192 20.13 -2.04 27.65
C GLN A 192 19.03 -2.75 28.45
N VAL A 193 18.99 -2.58 29.77
CA VAL A 193 17.92 -3.14 30.62
C VAL A 193 16.56 -2.55 30.23
N CYS A 194 16.46 -1.23 30.05
CA CYS A 194 15.23 -0.59 29.58
C CYS A 194 14.77 -1.15 28.22
N GLN A 195 15.69 -1.41 27.30
CA GLN A 195 15.37 -1.96 25.98
C GLN A 195 14.86 -3.40 26.04
N ILE A 196 15.51 -4.26 26.83
CA ILE A 196 15.07 -5.63 27.07
C ILE A 196 13.65 -5.65 27.66
N LEU A 197 13.37 -4.81 28.65
CA LEU A 197 12.04 -4.70 29.26
C LEU A 197 10.99 -4.16 28.28
N ASP A 198 11.37 -3.24 27.39
CA ASP A 198 10.51 -2.74 26.31
C ASP A 198 10.12 -3.88 25.34
N HIS A 199 11.06 -4.74 24.97
CA HIS A 199 10.77 -5.93 24.15
C HIS A 199 9.88 -6.95 24.87
N MET A 200 10.06 -7.16 26.18
CA MET A 200 9.14 -7.99 26.97
C MET A 200 7.72 -7.41 27.02
N CYS A 201 7.57 -6.08 27.10
CA CYS A 201 6.26 -5.44 26.98
C CYS A 201 5.63 -5.68 25.59
N ASP A 202 6.41 -5.69 24.51
CA ASP A 202 5.90 -6.03 23.16
C ASP A 202 5.44 -7.48 23.05
N MET A 203 6.14 -8.40 23.72
CA MET A 203 5.69 -9.79 23.85
C MET A 203 4.34 -9.83 24.58
N GLN A 204 4.24 -9.18 25.74
CA GLN A 204 3.01 -9.14 26.54
C GLN A 204 1.83 -8.59 25.73
N LEU A 205 2.03 -7.49 25.01
CA LEU A 205 1.03 -6.88 24.15
C LEU A 205 0.54 -7.85 23.06
N ARG A 206 1.46 -8.58 22.42
CA ARG A 206 1.13 -9.56 21.39
C ARG A 206 0.28 -10.71 21.92
N HIS A 207 0.63 -11.27 23.08
CA HIS A 207 -0.19 -12.32 23.71
C HIS A 207 -1.60 -11.83 24.07
N ARG A 208 -1.74 -10.57 24.47
CA ARG A 208 -3.05 -9.93 24.73
C ARG A 208 -3.87 -9.76 23.46
N VAL A 209 -3.26 -9.27 22.37
CA VAL A 209 -3.90 -9.14 21.06
C VAL A 209 -4.39 -10.50 20.55
N GLU A 210 -3.54 -11.53 20.61
CA GLU A 210 -3.91 -12.89 20.21
C GLU A 210 -5.07 -13.45 21.05
N SER A 211 -5.10 -13.18 22.36
CA SER A 211 -6.22 -13.61 23.22
C SER A 211 -7.53 -12.88 22.91
N LEU A 212 -7.44 -11.61 22.50
CA LEU A 212 -8.61 -10.85 22.06
C LEU A 212 -9.16 -11.40 20.75
N ILE A 213 -8.28 -11.80 19.82
CA ILE A 213 -8.70 -12.43 18.56
C ILE A 213 -9.31 -13.81 18.82
N ALA A 214 -8.71 -14.62 19.70
CA ALA A 214 -9.25 -15.92 20.08
C ALA A 214 -10.68 -15.79 20.65
N PHE A 215 -10.90 -14.81 21.53
CA PHE A 215 -12.25 -14.49 22.02
C PHE A 215 -13.17 -14.04 20.87
N ALA A 216 -12.71 -13.13 20.01
CA ALA A 216 -13.51 -12.58 18.92
C ALA A 216 -13.91 -13.65 17.88
N GLU A 217 -13.05 -14.62 17.59
CA GLU A 217 -13.35 -15.74 16.69
C GLU A 217 -14.54 -16.55 17.21
N GLY A 218 -14.46 -17.01 18.47
CA GLY A 218 -15.54 -17.76 19.11
C GLY A 218 -16.82 -16.94 19.22
N PHE A 219 -16.71 -15.69 19.66
CA PHE A 219 -17.84 -14.79 19.81
C PHE A 219 -18.56 -14.50 18.48
N VAL A 220 -17.81 -14.28 17.40
CA VAL A 220 -18.40 -14.05 16.07
C VAL A 220 -19.09 -15.31 15.55
N ALA A 221 -18.55 -16.50 15.83
CA ALA A 221 -19.20 -17.76 15.45
C ALA A 221 -20.57 -17.91 16.15
N ASP A 222 -20.62 -17.68 17.46
CA ASP A 222 -21.87 -17.74 18.23
C ASP A 222 -22.86 -16.64 17.79
N LEU A 223 -22.36 -15.44 17.50
CA LEU A 223 -23.16 -14.31 17.00
C LEU A 223 -23.77 -14.59 15.63
N GLN A 224 -23.03 -15.24 14.73
CA GLN A 224 -23.53 -15.66 13.41
C GLN A 224 -24.61 -16.73 13.54
N GLN A 225 -24.46 -17.67 14.49
CA GLN A 225 -25.47 -18.68 14.76
C GLN A 225 -26.75 -18.05 15.32
N ASP A 226 -26.63 -17.14 16.28
CA ASP A 226 -27.73 -16.36 16.86
C ASP A 226 -28.46 -15.54 15.78
N GLN A 227 -27.71 -14.87 14.90
CA GLN A 227 -28.27 -14.15 13.75
C GLN A 227 -28.99 -15.07 12.75
N CYS A 228 -28.43 -16.25 12.47
CA CYS A 228 -29.06 -17.24 11.58
C CYS A 228 -30.39 -17.73 12.16
N GLN A 229 -30.43 -18.00 13.47
CA GLN A 229 -31.66 -18.40 14.15
C GLN A 229 -32.72 -17.30 14.07
N ARG A 230 -32.38 -16.05 14.40
CA ARG A 230 -33.29 -14.90 14.26
C ARG A 230 -33.83 -14.75 12.84
N TYR A 231 -32.98 -14.95 11.83
CA TYR A 231 -33.41 -14.91 10.43
C TYR A 231 -34.44 -16.01 10.11
N MET A 232 -34.20 -17.23 10.59
CA MET A 232 -35.14 -18.35 10.39
C MET A 232 -36.46 -18.12 11.11
N ASP A 233 -36.43 -17.56 12.32
CA ASP A 233 -37.64 -17.23 13.09
C ASP A 233 -38.50 -16.19 12.35
N ILE A 234 -37.88 -15.14 11.80
CA ILE A 234 -38.58 -14.14 10.97
C ILE A 234 -39.19 -14.79 9.72
N LYS A 235 -38.46 -15.69 9.06
CA LYS A 235 -38.94 -16.37 7.84
C LYS A 235 -40.11 -17.32 8.12
N GLN A 236 -40.16 -17.92 9.30
CA GLN A 236 -41.20 -18.88 9.70
C GLN A 236 -42.43 -18.22 10.32
N THR A 237 -42.34 -16.95 10.70
CA THR A 237 -43.44 -16.20 11.32
C THR A 237 -44.20 -15.39 10.26
N ASP A 238 -45.52 -15.49 10.23
CA ASP A 238 -46.35 -14.60 9.41
C ASP A 238 -46.54 -13.27 10.15
N MET A 239 -46.01 -12.18 9.59
CA MET A 239 -45.95 -10.89 10.29
C MET A 239 -46.32 -9.71 9.39
N PRO A 240 -46.94 -8.63 9.94
CA PRO A 240 -47.32 -7.45 9.15
C PRO A 240 -46.12 -6.78 8.46
N PRO A 241 -46.29 -6.17 7.27
CA PRO A 241 -45.19 -5.56 6.52
C PRO A 241 -44.37 -4.51 7.31
N ALA A 242 -45.03 -3.75 8.19
CA ALA A 242 -44.35 -2.76 9.03
C ALA A 242 -43.40 -3.40 10.06
N GLU A 243 -43.79 -4.54 10.63
CA GLU A 243 -42.98 -5.28 11.60
C GLU A 243 -41.86 -6.06 10.88
N ALA A 244 -42.15 -6.65 9.72
CA ALA A 244 -41.16 -7.30 8.86
C ALA A 244 -40.07 -6.32 8.40
N ALA A 245 -40.45 -5.11 7.97
CA ALA A 245 -39.51 -4.07 7.57
C ALA A 245 -38.59 -3.67 8.75
N LYS A 246 -39.13 -3.56 9.96
CA LYS A 246 -38.33 -3.26 11.15
C LYS A 246 -37.34 -4.38 11.48
N ARG A 247 -37.80 -5.64 11.57
CA ARG A 247 -36.93 -6.78 11.94
C ARG A 247 -35.92 -7.16 10.87
N THR A 248 -36.19 -6.88 9.59
CA THR A 248 -35.25 -7.16 8.49
C THR A 248 -34.20 -6.08 8.27
N LYS A 249 -34.18 -5.00 9.06
CA LYS A 249 -33.23 -3.89 8.90
C LYS A 249 -31.77 -4.32 9.14
N GLU A 250 -31.54 -5.31 9.99
CA GLU A 250 -30.22 -5.93 10.24
C GLU A 250 -29.66 -6.59 8.97
N PHE A 251 -30.45 -7.45 8.33
CA PHE A 251 -30.04 -8.25 7.15
C PHE A 251 -29.95 -7.46 5.85
N ARG A 252 -30.48 -6.23 5.82
CA ARG A 252 -30.41 -5.33 4.67
C ARG A 252 -29.18 -4.42 4.70
N CYS A 253 -28.48 -4.36 5.83
CA CYS A 253 -27.31 -3.50 6.00
C CYS A 253 -26.02 -4.21 5.56
N PRO A 254 -25.04 -3.45 5.04
CA PRO A 254 -23.69 -3.98 4.82
C PRO A 254 -23.08 -4.52 6.13
N PRO A 255 -22.16 -5.51 6.07
CA PRO A 255 -21.60 -6.17 7.25
C PRO A 255 -21.00 -5.22 8.29
N LYS A 256 -20.36 -4.13 7.85
CA LYS A 256 -19.79 -3.12 8.76
C LYS A 256 -20.87 -2.40 9.58
N GLU A 257 -21.93 -1.94 8.94
CA GLU A 257 -23.07 -1.31 9.64
C GLU A 257 -23.83 -2.31 10.50
N GLN A 258 -23.97 -3.54 10.02
CA GLN A 258 -24.58 -4.65 10.74
C GLN A 258 -23.84 -4.92 12.05
N MET A 259 -22.52 -5.05 12.00
CA MET A 259 -21.68 -5.23 13.18
C MET A 259 -21.76 -4.05 14.15
N PHE A 260 -21.73 -2.80 13.64
CA PHE A 260 -21.91 -1.62 14.52
C PHE A 260 -23.24 -1.62 15.26
N ARG A 261 -24.32 -2.13 14.66
CA ARG A 261 -25.61 -2.26 15.35
C ARG A 261 -25.59 -3.37 16.40
N LEU A 262 -24.96 -4.50 16.09
CA LEU A 262 -24.82 -5.63 17.03
C LEU A 262 -23.91 -5.30 18.21
N LEU A 263 -22.94 -4.40 18.06
CA LEU A 263 -22.03 -4.01 19.13
C LEU A 263 -22.56 -2.84 20.00
N LYS A 264 -23.72 -2.27 19.70
CA LYS A 264 -24.37 -1.22 20.53
C LYS A 264 -25.03 -1.79 21.79
N CYS A 265 -24.29 -2.59 22.55
CA CYS A 265 -24.72 -3.15 23.83
C CYS A 265 -24.68 -2.07 24.91
N LYS A 266 -25.67 -1.18 24.99
CA LYS A 266 -25.82 -0.27 26.13
C LYS A 266 -26.03 -1.10 27.41
N ALA A 267 -25.39 -0.74 28.52
CA ALA A 267 -25.75 -1.28 29.82
C ALA A 267 -27.22 -0.91 30.09
N ARG A 268 -28.06 -1.88 30.46
CA ARG A 268 -29.40 -1.57 30.95
C ARG A 268 -29.23 -0.86 32.30
N ASP A 269 -29.52 0.42 32.35
CA ASP A 269 -29.74 1.07 33.64
C ASP A 269 -31.07 0.55 34.20
N ASP A 270 -31.02 -0.20 35.30
CA ASP A 270 -32.19 -0.78 35.99
C ASP A 270 -33.25 0.26 36.41
N LYS A 271 -33.01 1.56 36.21
CA LYS A 271 -33.90 2.68 36.56
C LYS A 271 -34.84 3.13 35.44
N ASP A 272 -34.65 2.67 34.20
CA ASP A 272 -35.45 3.12 33.05
C ASP A 272 -36.67 2.22 32.74
N THR A 273 -37.15 1.43 33.71
CA THR A 273 -38.34 0.57 33.54
C THR A 273 -39.68 1.32 33.46
N MET A 274 -39.70 2.67 33.42
CA MET A 274 -40.94 3.45 33.56
C MET A 274 -41.13 4.55 32.49
N LEU A 275 -40.72 4.33 31.24
CA LEU A 275 -41.14 5.19 30.13
C LEU A 275 -41.73 4.36 28.99
N LEU A 276 -43.07 4.41 28.91
CA LEU A 276 -43.87 4.04 27.74
C LEU A 276 -43.59 5.07 26.64
N ASP A 277 -42.61 4.81 25.79
CA ASP A 277 -42.48 5.53 24.51
C ASP A 277 -42.06 4.52 23.44
N ASP A 278 -42.94 4.30 22.47
CA ASP A 278 -42.83 3.29 21.39
C ASP A 278 -41.57 3.47 20.51
N ASP A 279 -40.80 4.56 20.69
CA ASP A 279 -39.58 4.87 19.96
C ASP A 279 -38.27 4.44 20.68
N VAL A 280 -38.32 4.08 21.97
CA VAL A 280 -37.11 3.74 22.77
C VAL A 280 -36.77 2.25 22.74
N GLU A 281 -37.74 1.35 22.53
CA GLU A 281 -37.50 -0.09 22.43
C GLU A 281 -36.65 -0.51 21.21
N TYR A 282 -36.53 0.35 20.19
CA TYR A 282 -36.00 -0.02 18.87
C TYR A 282 -34.54 0.39 18.61
N GLU A 283 -33.87 1.06 19.56
CA GLU A 283 -32.41 1.20 19.60
C GLU A 283 -31.72 0.06 20.37
N GLN A 284 -32.48 -0.90 20.89
CA GLN A 284 -31.94 -2.01 21.67
C GLN A 284 -31.14 -2.96 20.77
N CYS A 285 -29.98 -3.40 21.25
CA CYS A 285 -29.12 -4.34 20.53
C CYS A 285 -29.90 -5.64 20.22
N PRO A 286 -29.95 -6.11 18.96
CA PRO A 286 -30.72 -7.31 18.58
C PRO A 286 -30.03 -8.63 18.95
N MET A 287 -28.80 -8.56 19.47
CA MET A 287 -28.02 -9.70 19.97
C MET A 287 -28.67 -10.31 21.22
N ALA A 288 -28.63 -11.63 21.37
CA ALA A 288 -29.12 -12.31 22.56
C ALA A 288 -28.50 -11.78 23.87
N ASP A 289 -29.29 -11.69 24.95
CA ASP A 289 -28.84 -11.15 26.25
C ASP A 289 -27.60 -11.89 26.80
N SER A 290 -27.50 -13.21 26.58
CA SER A 290 -26.34 -14.02 26.98
C SER A 290 -25.04 -13.61 26.27
N LEU A 291 -25.11 -13.33 24.97
CA LEU A 291 -23.96 -12.87 24.19
C LEU A 291 -23.58 -11.43 24.59
N GLN A 292 -24.57 -10.59 24.89
CA GLN A 292 -24.28 -9.25 25.41
C GLN A 292 -23.59 -9.29 26.77
N GLU A 293 -23.99 -10.20 27.67
CA GLU A 293 -23.34 -10.42 28.97
C GLU A 293 -21.91 -10.93 28.78
N GLN A 294 -21.69 -11.94 27.94
CA GLN A 294 -20.35 -12.45 27.62
C GLN A 294 -19.41 -11.35 27.08
N LEU A 295 -19.90 -10.48 26.19
CA LEU A 295 -19.12 -9.35 25.68
C LEU A 295 -18.80 -8.33 26.78
N ARG A 296 -19.76 -8.01 27.64
CA ARG A 296 -19.55 -7.09 28.78
C ARG A 296 -18.55 -7.65 29.78
N ASP A 297 -18.66 -8.92 30.12
CA ASP A 297 -17.75 -9.60 31.05
C ASP A 297 -16.33 -9.64 30.50
N PHE A 298 -16.18 -9.94 29.21
CA PHE A 298 -14.87 -9.90 28.55
C PHE A 298 -14.29 -8.48 28.53
N CYS A 299 -15.09 -7.46 28.19
CA CYS A 299 -14.64 -6.07 28.24
C CYS A 299 -14.22 -5.63 29.65
N ALA A 300 -14.98 -6.01 30.68
CA ALA A 300 -14.64 -5.74 32.07
C ALA A 300 -13.33 -6.45 32.48
N LEU A 301 -13.13 -7.70 32.02
CA LEU A 301 -11.90 -8.46 32.23
C LEU A 301 -10.69 -7.77 31.58
N VAL A 302 -10.82 -7.34 30.32
CA VAL A 302 -9.78 -6.59 29.60
C VAL A 302 -9.40 -5.33 30.35
N VAL A 303 -10.37 -4.50 30.75
CA VAL A 303 -10.08 -3.24 31.47
C VAL A 303 -9.46 -3.53 32.84
N SER A 304 -9.92 -4.56 33.55
CA SER A 304 -9.37 -4.95 34.85
C SER A 304 -7.91 -5.42 34.77
N LYS A 305 -7.54 -6.13 33.70
CA LYS A 305 -6.20 -6.74 33.54
C LYS A 305 -5.21 -5.87 32.77
N VAL A 306 -5.68 -5.03 31.86
CA VAL A 306 -4.85 -4.17 31.00
C VAL A 306 -4.88 -2.72 31.47
N GLY A 307 -5.99 -2.28 32.07
CA GLY A 307 -6.15 -0.94 32.60
C GLY A 307 -5.37 -0.72 33.88
N CYS A 308 -4.91 0.52 34.09
CA CYS A 308 -4.46 0.95 35.40
C CYS A 308 -5.68 1.35 36.23
N LYS A 309 -5.91 0.63 37.33
CA LYS A 309 -6.87 1.10 38.33
C LYS A 309 -6.33 2.38 38.96
N GLU A 310 -7.21 3.38 39.11
CA GLU A 310 -7.04 4.47 40.09
C GLU A 310 -7.20 3.89 41.49
N GLU A 311 -6.36 2.92 41.87
CA GLU A 311 -6.16 2.69 43.28
C GLU A 311 -5.30 3.88 43.72
N GLU A 312 -5.83 4.71 44.64
CA GLU A 312 -5.00 5.51 45.52
C GLU A 312 -3.84 4.58 45.90
N VAL A 313 -2.64 4.91 45.45
CA VAL A 313 -1.46 4.10 45.71
C VAL A 313 -1.30 4.14 47.22
N ASP A 314 -1.96 3.22 47.90
CA ASP A 314 -1.87 3.04 49.33
C ASP A 314 -0.42 2.60 49.51
N VAL A 315 0.38 3.56 49.96
CA VAL A 315 1.85 3.50 50.03
C VAL A 315 2.30 2.26 50.83
N THR A 316 1.38 1.64 51.56
CA THR A 316 1.53 0.39 52.32
C THR A 316 1.81 -0.86 51.48
N VAL A 317 1.37 -0.96 50.22
CA VAL A 317 1.72 -2.13 49.37
C VAL A 317 3.10 -1.96 48.75
N VAL A 318 3.51 -0.72 48.49
CA VAL A 318 4.89 -0.39 48.08
C VAL A 318 5.85 -0.65 49.25
N ASP A 319 5.42 -0.49 50.51
CA ASP A 319 6.19 -0.85 51.71
C ASP A 319 6.27 -2.36 51.99
N SER A 320 5.43 -3.20 51.36
CA SER A 320 5.60 -4.66 51.42
C SER A 320 6.78 -5.16 50.58
N ILE A 321 7.30 -4.28 49.71
CA ILE A 321 8.65 -4.33 49.16
C ILE A 321 9.46 -3.32 49.98
N GLN A 322 10.00 -3.75 51.13
CA GLN A 322 10.75 -2.89 52.03
C GLN A 322 11.93 -2.23 51.30
N ILE A 323 11.78 -0.97 50.95
CA ILE A 323 12.90 -0.06 50.75
C ILE A 323 13.30 0.35 52.17
N ASP A 324 14.50 -0.03 52.60
CA ASP A 324 15.13 0.47 53.81
C ASP A 324 15.21 2.00 53.73
N ASP A 325 14.16 2.70 54.16
CA ASP A 325 14.25 4.08 54.57
C ASP A 325 14.90 4.09 55.96
N GLU A 326 16.00 4.84 56.05
CA GLU A 326 16.86 4.96 57.23
C GLU A 326 16.05 5.03 58.53
N SER A 327 16.07 3.93 59.29
CA SER A 327 15.53 3.90 60.64
C SER A 327 16.20 4.99 61.47
N SER A 328 15.42 5.97 61.89
CA SER A 328 15.77 6.96 62.89
C SER A 328 16.53 6.27 64.04
N TRP A 329 17.69 6.81 64.43
CA TRP A 329 18.53 6.33 65.54
C TRP A 329 17.76 6.09 66.85
N VAL A 330 16.56 6.67 66.97
CA VAL A 330 15.65 6.52 68.10
C VAL A 330 15.03 5.11 68.16
N ASP A 331 14.79 4.44 67.03
CA ASP A 331 14.22 3.08 66.98
C ASP A 331 15.26 1.99 67.26
N SER A 332 16.53 2.22 66.89
CA SER A 332 17.65 1.36 67.31
C SER A 332 17.86 1.35 68.84
N LEU A 333 17.48 2.43 69.52
CA LEU A 333 17.52 2.53 70.99
C LEU A 333 16.32 1.82 71.66
N ALA A 334 15.17 1.77 70.99
CA ALA A 334 13.98 1.07 71.47
C ALA A 334 14.11 -0.46 71.37
N HIS A 335 14.78 -0.97 70.33
CA HIS A 335 15.04 -2.40 70.15
C HIS A 335 16.04 -3.02 71.15
N LEU A 336 16.79 -2.20 71.90
CA LEU A 336 17.66 -2.68 72.97
C LEU A 336 16.88 -3.10 74.24
N VAL A 337 15.61 -2.68 74.37
CA VAL A 337 14.83 -2.82 75.62
C VAL A 337 13.68 -3.84 75.52
N ILE A 338 13.29 -4.30 74.33
CA ILE A 338 12.21 -5.30 74.20
C ILE A 338 12.63 -6.41 73.23
N THR A 339 12.87 -7.61 73.79
CA THR A 339 13.15 -8.84 73.06
C THR A 339 11.87 -9.62 72.83
N VAL A 340 11.18 -9.34 71.70
CA VAL A 340 10.26 -10.29 71.09
C VAL A 340 10.47 -10.20 69.57
N PRO A 341 10.93 -11.26 68.89
CA PRO A 341 10.99 -11.25 67.43
C PRO A 341 9.55 -11.20 66.89
N PRO A 342 9.21 -10.29 65.96
CA PRO A 342 7.95 -10.42 65.24
C PRO A 342 7.98 -11.72 64.43
N ALA A 343 6.85 -12.41 64.37
CA ALA A 343 6.71 -13.60 63.52
C ALA A 343 6.98 -13.22 62.06
N PRO A 344 7.67 -14.08 61.26
CA PRO A 344 7.88 -13.80 59.85
C PRO A 344 6.52 -13.61 59.15
N PRO A 345 6.36 -12.59 58.30
CA PRO A 345 5.14 -12.43 57.51
C PRO A 345 4.95 -13.70 56.68
N ALA A 346 3.77 -14.32 56.79
CA ALA A 346 3.41 -15.46 55.98
C ALA A 346 3.50 -15.04 54.49
N LEU A 347 4.30 -15.76 53.69
CA LEU A 347 4.33 -15.61 52.24
C LEU A 347 2.90 -15.81 51.70
N ASP A 348 2.28 -14.72 51.31
CA ASP A 348 0.90 -14.69 50.85
C ASP A 348 0.82 -15.44 49.50
N SER A 349 0.06 -16.54 49.43
CA SER A 349 -0.21 -17.33 48.20
C SER A 349 -0.80 -16.54 47.02
N ARG A 350 -1.08 -15.24 47.23
CA ARG A 350 -1.56 -14.27 46.24
C ARG A 350 -0.46 -13.68 45.35
N SER A 351 0.82 -13.79 45.71
CA SER A 351 1.94 -13.33 44.88
C SER A 351 2.20 -14.24 43.68
N ASP A 352 1.85 -15.53 43.81
CA ASP A 352 2.03 -16.56 42.76
C ASP A 352 1.07 -16.43 41.56
N ARG A 353 0.08 -15.52 41.61
CA ARG A 353 -0.93 -15.34 40.55
C ARG A 353 -1.10 -13.87 40.14
N ARG A 354 -0.04 -13.07 40.23
CA ARG A 354 -0.04 -11.64 39.90
C ARG A 354 1.17 -11.23 39.06
N GLY A 355 1.69 -12.12 38.21
CA GLY A 355 2.94 -11.88 37.49
C GLY A 355 2.93 -10.63 36.60
N CYS A 356 1.81 -10.31 35.96
CA CYS A 356 1.68 -9.09 35.16
C CYS A 356 1.72 -7.81 36.00
N GLU A 357 1.03 -7.81 37.14
CA GLU A 357 1.01 -6.68 38.05
C GLU A 357 2.38 -6.49 38.71
N ASN A 358 3.01 -7.59 39.16
CA ASN A 358 4.36 -7.59 39.71
C ASN A 358 5.38 -7.05 38.71
N PHE A 359 5.29 -7.46 37.44
CA PHE A 359 6.17 -6.96 36.38
C PHE A 359 6.00 -5.44 36.16
N ARG A 360 4.76 -4.95 36.12
CA ARG A 360 4.47 -3.51 36.02
C ARG A 360 5.04 -2.74 37.21
N LEU A 361 4.76 -3.20 38.43
CA LEU A 361 5.20 -2.57 39.67
C LEU A 361 6.73 -2.57 39.79
N MET A 362 7.39 -3.67 39.40
CA MET A 362 8.84 -3.77 39.33
C MET A 362 9.43 -2.68 38.42
N ILE A 363 8.89 -2.53 37.20
CA ILE A 363 9.37 -1.50 36.25
C ILE A 363 9.20 -0.10 36.85
N VAL A 364 8.02 0.22 37.39
CA VAL A 364 7.74 1.55 37.97
C VAL A 364 8.66 1.84 39.15
N ALA A 365 8.84 0.88 40.05
CA ALA A 365 9.72 1.02 41.21
C ALA A 365 11.19 1.20 40.79
N MET A 366 11.68 0.39 39.84
CA MET A 366 13.03 0.50 39.29
C MET A 366 13.28 1.88 38.68
N LEU A 367 12.39 2.35 37.81
CA LEU A 367 12.54 3.64 37.12
C LEU A 367 12.48 4.81 38.09
N ARG A 368 11.58 4.76 39.09
CA ARG A 368 11.49 5.77 40.15
C ARG A 368 12.78 5.81 40.96
N ARG A 369 13.29 4.65 41.36
CA ARG A 369 14.54 4.52 42.11
C ARG A 369 15.71 5.16 41.35
N TRP A 370 15.92 4.80 40.08
CA TRP A 370 16.99 5.37 39.25
C TRP A 370 16.89 6.89 39.08
N ALA A 371 15.68 7.44 38.99
CA ALA A 371 15.46 8.87 38.85
C ALA A 371 15.70 9.66 40.16
N VAL A 372 15.56 9.01 41.32
CA VAL A 372 15.74 9.65 42.64
C VAL A 372 17.16 9.50 43.16
N GLU A 373 17.83 8.37 42.90
CA GLU A 373 19.17 8.08 43.44
C GLU A 373 20.29 8.95 42.86
N SER A 374 20.26 9.22 41.55
CA SER A 374 21.35 9.89 40.84
C SER A 374 20.87 10.80 39.72
N PHE A 375 21.57 11.91 39.48
CA PHE A 375 21.34 12.72 38.29
C PHE A 375 21.72 11.92 37.04
N ILE A 376 20.81 11.86 36.07
CA ILE A 376 21.01 11.12 34.81
C ILE A 376 21.52 12.09 33.75
N GLU A 377 22.69 11.79 33.18
CA GLU A 377 23.32 12.63 32.16
C GLU A 377 22.85 12.28 30.75
N SER A 378 22.66 10.99 30.43
CA SER A 378 22.31 10.54 29.08
C SER A 378 20.86 10.88 28.70
N PRO A 379 20.64 11.70 27.64
CA PRO A 379 19.28 12.00 27.15
C PRO A 379 18.59 10.77 26.54
N GLU A 380 19.37 9.80 26.04
CA GLU A 380 18.86 8.55 25.50
C GLU A 380 18.22 7.69 26.60
N LEU A 381 18.90 7.57 27.75
CA LEU A 381 18.38 6.85 28.91
C LEU A 381 17.07 7.47 29.38
N ILE A 382 17.01 8.79 29.52
CA ILE A 382 15.80 9.52 29.90
C ILE A 382 14.64 9.20 28.96
N ARG A 383 14.88 9.24 27.63
CA ARG A 383 13.85 8.93 26.63
C ARG A 383 13.35 7.49 26.76
N LYS A 384 14.24 6.51 26.93
CA LYS A 384 13.88 5.09 27.09
C LYS A 384 13.12 4.84 28.40
N MET A 385 13.54 5.46 29.51
CA MET A 385 12.85 5.38 30.79
C MET A 385 11.41 5.91 30.71
N PHE A 386 11.21 7.11 30.15
CA PHE A 386 9.87 7.67 30.00
C PHE A 386 9.00 6.89 29.00
N LYS A 387 9.58 6.37 27.91
CA LYS A 387 8.87 5.47 26.98
C LYS A 387 8.34 4.24 27.73
N LEU A 388 9.21 3.57 28.49
CA LEU A 388 8.86 2.37 29.23
C LEU A 388 7.83 2.65 30.32
N LEU A 389 7.97 3.77 31.04
CA LEU A 389 7.02 4.23 32.06
C LEU A 389 5.64 4.48 31.46
N LEU A 390 5.56 5.20 30.34
CA LEU A 390 4.29 5.51 29.68
C LEU A 390 3.52 4.24 29.31
N ARG A 391 4.21 3.20 28.82
CA ARG A 391 3.58 1.90 28.49
C ARG A 391 2.96 1.23 29.70
N GLN A 392 3.55 1.39 30.89
CA GLN A 392 2.99 0.83 32.12
C GLN A 392 1.65 1.44 32.52
N TYR A 393 1.35 2.67 32.08
CA TYR A 393 0.10 3.38 32.39
C TYR A 393 -0.92 3.37 31.24
N ASN A 394 -0.47 3.19 30.00
CA ASN A 394 -1.29 3.41 28.81
C ASN A 394 -1.69 2.12 28.08
N GLY A 395 -1.78 1.00 28.80
CA GLY A 395 -1.98 -0.34 28.22
C GLY A 395 -3.24 -0.49 27.35
N VAL A 396 -4.35 0.18 27.71
CA VAL A 396 -5.58 0.14 26.91
C VAL A 396 -5.39 0.84 25.56
N SER A 397 -4.79 2.03 25.56
CA SER A 397 -4.50 2.76 24.33
C SER A 397 -3.51 2.00 23.45
N GLU A 398 -2.50 1.39 24.06
CA GLU A 398 -1.52 0.56 23.38
C GLU A 398 -2.19 -0.64 22.68
N MET A 399 -3.11 -1.33 23.36
CA MET A 399 -3.87 -2.42 22.78
C MET A 399 -4.78 -1.95 21.63
N MET A 400 -5.45 -0.80 21.77
CA MET A 400 -6.25 -0.22 20.68
C MET A 400 -5.40 0.08 19.44
N ASN A 401 -4.21 0.65 19.62
CA ASN A 401 -3.29 0.93 18.53
C ASN A 401 -2.79 -0.35 17.86
N ALA A 402 -2.48 -1.38 18.64
CA ALA A 402 -2.08 -2.69 18.11
C ALA A 402 -3.21 -3.37 17.32
N MET A 403 -4.45 -3.29 17.82
CA MET A 403 -5.63 -3.80 17.10
C MET A 403 -5.85 -3.11 15.75
N GLY A 404 -5.55 -1.81 15.65
CA GLY A 404 -5.58 -1.08 14.38
C GLY A 404 -4.56 -1.57 13.35
N LYS A 405 -3.53 -2.31 13.78
CA LYS A 405 -2.48 -2.92 12.96
C LYS A 405 -2.55 -4.44 12.93
N THR A 406 -3.72 -5.01 13.25
CA THR A 406 -3.93 -6.45 13.29
C THR A 406 -4.73 -6.92 12.08
N TYR A 407 -4.26 -8.00 11.45
CA TYR A 407 -4.92 -8.67 10.36
C TYR A 407 -5.10 -10.16 10.69
N VAL A 408 -6.30 -10.67 10.40
CA VAL A 408 -6.70 -12.05 10.68
C VAL A 408 -6.98 -12.78 9.39
N LEU A 409 -6.48 -14.00 9.26
CA LEU A 409 -6.60 -14.80 8.05
C LEU A 409 -6.90 -16.27 8.36
N HIS A 410 -7.34 -17.00 7.35
CA HIS A 410 -7.61 -18.43 7.45
C HIS A 410 -6.31 -19.25 7.40
N GLU A 411 -6.18 -20.28 8.24
CA GLU A 411 -5.02 -21.19 8.29
C GLU A 411 -4.51 -21.74 6.93
N ARG A 412 -5.37 -21.82 5.90
CA ARG A 412 -4.98 -22.32 4.56
C ARG A 412 -3.98 -21.42 3.84
N ASN A 413 -3.92 -20.14 4.21
CA ASN A 413 -3.08 -19.13 3.56
C ASN A 413 -1.74 -18.91 4.30
N ILE A 414 -1.43 -19.70 5.34
CA ILE A 414 -0.21 -19.50 6.16
C ILE A 414 1.07 -19.53 5.31
N GLN A 415 1.25 -20.56 4.47
CA GLN A 415 2.45 -20.70 3.63
C GLN A 415 2.62 -19.52 2.67
N ASP A 416 1.53 -19.12 2.00
CA ASP A 416 1.57 -17.99 1.07
C ASP A 416 2.00 -16.70 1.80
N ILE A 417 1.60 -16.51 3.05
CA ILE A 417 2.00 -15.33 3.85
C ILE A 417 3.44 -15.43 4.35
N GLU A 418 3.90 -16.61 4.75
CA GLU A 418 5.29 -16.82 5.13
C GLU A 418 6.23 -16.47 3.96
N ASP A 419 5.91 -16.98 2.76
CA ASP A 419 6.64 -16.67 1.53
C ASP A 419 6.56 -15.16 1.21
N PHE A 420 5.40 -14.55 1.38
CA PHE A 420 5.21 -13.11 1.18
C PHE A 420 6.11 -12.28 2.12
N ILE A 421 6.14 -12.62 3.42
CA ILE A 421 6.96 -11.92 4.42
C ILE A 421 8.45 -12.07 4.10
N ILE A 422 8.89 -13.22 3.60
CA ILE A 422 10.30 -13.42 3.19
C ILE A 422 10.68 -12.41 2.10
N TYR A 423 9.89 -12.30 1.03
CA TYR A 423 10.17 -11.36 -0.06
C TYR A 423 10.01 -9.90 0.37
N LEU A 424 9.05 -9.60 1.26
CA LEU A 424 8.88 -8.26 1.80
C LEU A 424 10.11 -7.82 2.61
N ASN A 425 10.68 -8.72 3.41
CA ASN A 425 11.91 -8.43 4.13
C ASN A 425 13.09 -8.21 3.19
N GLN A 426 13.20 -8.97 2.09
CA GLN A 426 14.22 -8.72 1.07
C GLN A 426 14.09 -7.29 0.51
N VAL A 427 12.87 -6.85 0.20
CA VAL A 427 12.62 -5.47 -0.27
C VAL A 427 12.99 -4.45 0.82
N ARG A 428 12.61 -4.67 2.08
CA ARG A 428 12.94 -3.76 3.20
C ARG A 428 14.44 -3.64 3.44
N CYS A 429 15.21 -4.71 3.23
CA CYS A 429 16.67 -4.66 3.33
C CYS A 429 17.30 -3.69 2.31
N LEU A 430 16.63 -3.41 1.19
CA LEU A 430 17.13 -2.50 0.15
C LEU A 430 16.81 -1.02 0.42
N LEU A 431 16.02 -0.69 1.45
CA LEU A 431 15.62 0.69 1.74
C LEU A 431 16.80 1.62 2.06
N SER A 432 17.83 1.09 2.73
CA SER A 432 19.02 1.85 3.15
C SER A 432 20.27 1.51 2.34
N VAL A 433 20.12 0.80 1.22
CA VAL A 433 21.24 0.30 0.40
C VAL A 433 21.35 1.13 -0.87
N GLN A 434 22.58 1.43 -1.27
CA GLN A 434 22.84 2.02 -2.58
C GLN A 434 22.70 0.94 -3.66
N PHE A 435 21.89 1.20 -4.68
CA PHE A 435 21.61 0.21 -5.71
C PHE A 435 22.76 0.05 -6.71
N GLU A 436 23.15 -1.21 -6.93
CA GLU A 436 23.96 -1.67 -8.05
C GLU A 436 23.21 -2.81 -8.79
N SER A 437 23.83 -3.42 -9.80
CA SER A 437 23.21 -4.45 -10.64
C SER A 437 22.69 -5.68 -9.86
N THR A 438 23.32 -6.02 -8.74
CA THR A 438 22.90 -7.14 -7.87
C THR A 438 21.60 -6.82 -7.13
N GLU A 439 21.55 -5.67 -6.47
CA GLU A 439 20.41 -5.16 -5.71
C GLU A 439 19.20 -4.93 -6.61
N GLU A 440 19.42 -4.45 -7.83
CA GLU A 440 18.39 -4.31 -8.85
C GLU A 440 17.73 -5.67 -9.17
N SER A 441 18.53 -6.70 -9.40
CA SER A 441 18.00 -8.04 -9.71
C SER A 441 17.18 -8.62 -8.55
N ILE A 442 17.61 -8.34 -7.32
CA ILE A 442 16.92 -8.75 -6.09
C ILE A 442 15.60 -8.00 -5.95
N LEU A 443 15.59 -6.68 -6.19
CA LEU A 443 14.39 -5.86 -6.14
C LEU A 443 13.36 -6.35 -7.16
N LYS A 444 13.75 -6.47 -8.44
CA LYS A 444 12.87 -6.95 -9.52
C LYS A 444 12.27 -8.31 -9.18
N ARG A 445 13.08 -9.26 -8.67
CA ARG A 445 12.59 -10.57 -8.23
C ARG A 445 11.64 -10.45 -7.04
N GLY A 446 11.99 -9.66 -6.03
CA GLY A 446 11.16 -9.44 -4.83
C GLY A 446 9.78 -8.91 -5.19
N LEU A 447 9.72 -7.84 -5.98
CA LEU A 447 8.46 -7.24 -6.44
C LEU A 447 7.62 -8.23 -7.26
N TRP A 448 8.25 -9.00 -8.15
CA TRP A 448 7.55 -10.00 -8.95
C TRP A 448 6.97 -11.13 -8.07
N GLN A 449 7.73 -11.62 -7.09
CA GLN A 449 7.26 -12.69 -6.19
C GLN A 449 6.15 -12.21 -5.25
N LEU A 450 6.21 -10.96 -4.77
CA LEU A 450 5.13 -10.35 -4.00
C LEU A 450 3.83 -10.27 -4.82
N MET A 451 3.94 -9.89 -6.10
CA MET A 451 2.79 -9.80 -7.01
C MET A 451 2.29 -11.18 -7.46
N ASN A 452 3.18 -12.15 -7.65
CA ASN A 452 2.86 -13.54 -8.02
C ASN A 452 2.43 -14.39 -6.81
N ASN A 453 1.96 -13.74 -5.74
CA ASN A 453 1.41 -14.38 -4.57
C ASN A 453 -0.11 -14.18 -4.52
N ARG A 454 -0.87 -15.24 -4.26
CA ARG A 454 -2.35 -15.16 -4.22
C ARG A 454 -2.87 -14.20 -3.16
N VAL A 455 -2.16 -14.06 -2.05
CA VAL A 455 -2.52 -13.16 -0.95
C VAL A 455 -2.57 -11.70 -1.41
N PHE A 456 -1.73 -11.32 -2.37
CA PHE A 456 -1.69 -9.96 -2.90
C PHE A 456 -3.05 -9.49 -3.43
N PHE A 457 -3.76 -10.35 -4.17
CA PHE A 457 -5.07 -10.04 -4.73
C PHE A 457 -6.24 -10.40 -3.82
N GLN A 458 -6.10 -11.44 -2.99
CA GLN A 458 -7.17 -11.87 -2.07
C GLN A 458 -7.32 -10.93 -0.86
N HIS A 459 -6.22 -10.34 -0.40
CA HIS A 459 -6.15 -9.56 0.83
C HIS A 459 -5.48 -8.19 0.61
N PRO A 460 -6.08 -7.29 -0.19
CA PRO A 460 -5.48 -5.99 -0.50
C PRO A 460 -5.25 -5.10 0.73
N ASP A 461 -6.08 -5.26 1.78
CA ASP A 461 -5.94 -4.50 3.02
C ASP A 461 -4.69 -4.88 3.81
N LEU A 462 -4.24 -6.14 3.71
CA LEU A 462 -3.00 -6.61 4.34
C LEU A 462 -1.79 -5.89 3.72
N MET A 463 -1.78 -5.67 2.41
CA MET A 463 -0.69 -4.99 1.71
C MET A 463 -0.50 -3.54 2.21
N ARG A 464 -1.60 -2.87 2.54
CA ARG A 464 -1.56 -1.52 3.13
C ARG A 464 -1.11 -1.57 4.59
N LEU A 465 -1.61 -2.55 5.36
CA LEU A 465 -1.24 -2.71 6.77
C LEU A 465 0.25 -3.02 6.96
N LEU A 466 0.85 -3.77 6.04
CA LEU A 466 2.30 -4.06 5.99
C LEU A 466 3.13 -2.95 5.31
N SER A 467 2.51 -1.80 5.01
CA SER A 467 3.18 -0.65 4.38
C SER A 467 3.97 -1.01 3.10
N VAL A 468 3.50 -1.98 2.30
CA VAL A 468 4.25 -2.47 1.13
C VAL A 468 4.44 -1.34 0.11
N HIS A 469 3.37 -0.61 -0.17
CA HIS A 469 3.38 0.55 -1.05
C HIS A 469 4.34 1.67 -0.58
N GLU A 470 4.38 1.98 0.72
CA GLU A 470 5.32 2.97 1.28
C GLU A 470 6.79 2.54 1.11
N ASN A 471 7.08 1.25 1.33
CA ASN A 471 8.42 0.70 1.11
C ASN A 471 8.84 0.82 -0.36
N VAL A 472 7.97 0.44 -1.30
CA VAL A 472 8.27 0.52 -2.75
C VAL A 472 8.38 1.97 -3.21
N MET A 473 7.53 2.87 -2.71
CA MET A 473 7.62 4.30 -3.00
C MET A 473 8.91 4.91 -2.47
N THR A 474 9.35 4.54 -1.26
CA THR A 474 10.61 5.03 -0.69
C THR A 474 11.81 4.59 -1.52
N ILE A 475 11.83 3.33 -1.97
CA ILE A 475 12.87 2.83 -2.89
C ILE A 475 12.86 3.63 -4.19
N MET A 476 11.68 3.82 -4.80
CA MET A 476 11.52 4.59 -6.03
C MET A 476 11.98 6.05 -5.86
N MET A 477 11.65 6.70 -4.73
CA MET A 477 12.12 8.05 -4.39
C MET A 477 13.64 8.09 -4.28
N ASN A 478 14.26 7.12 -3.60
CA ASN A 478 15.71 7.06 -3.43
C ASN A 478 16.42 6.91 -4.79
N ILE A 479 15.89 6.06 -5.68
CA ILE A 479 16.44 5.86 -7.03
C ILE A 479 16.35 7.15 -7.85
N LEU A 480 15.19 7.80 -7.89
CA LEU A 480 14.98 9.04 -8.65
C LEU A 480 15.81 10.21 -8.10
N THR A 481 15.91 10.33 -6.77
CA THR A 481 16.72 11.37 -6.12
C THR A 481 18.22 11.18 -6.41
N ALA A 482 18.70 9.94 -6.39
CA ALA A 482 20.08 9.62 -6.72
C ALA A 482 20.41 9.98 -8.18
N GLN A 483 19.48 9.75 -9.11
CA GLN A 483 19.65 10.15 -10.51
C GLN A 483 19.78 11.67 -10.66
N GLN A 484 18.89 12.45 -10.03
CA GLN A 484 18.93 13.92 -10.10
C GLN A 484 20.21 14.51 -9.49
N GLY A 485 20.73 13.91 -8.41
CA GLY A 485 22.01 14.30 -7.81
C GLY A 485 23.22 14.03 -8.71
N ALA A 486 23.19 12.93 -9.48
CA ALA A 486 24.26 12.57 -10.41
C ALA A 486 24.33 13.46 -11.66
N GLU A 487 23.24 14.15 -12.03
CA GLU A 487 23.27 15.11 -13.15
C GLU A 487 23.92 16.45 -12.80
N HIS A 488 24.02 16.78 -11.50
CA HIS A 488 24.67 18.00 -11.03
C HIS A 488 26.19 17.88 -10.88
N ASP A 489 26.73 16.66 -10.72
CA ASP A 489 28.16 16.37 -10.68
C ASP A 489 28.60 15.81 -12.06
N GLY A 490 29.17 16.67 -12.91
CA GLY A 490 29.54 16.37 -14.30
C GLY A 490 30.62 15.30 -14.49
N GLY A 491 30.29 14.04 -14.22
CA GLY A 491 31.14 12.86 -14.38
C GLY A 491 30.99 12.16 -15.74
N GLU A 492 32.11 11.63 -16.23
CA GLU A 492 32.39 10.96 -17.52
C GLU A 492 31.22 10.19 -18.18
N GLU A 493 30.97 10.49 -19.47
CA GLU A 493 29.80 10.12 -20.29
C GLU A 493 29.56 8.62 -20.52
N GLY A 494 30.54 7.74 -20.21
CA GLY A 494 30.45 6.30 -20.48
C GLY A 494 29.84 5.46 -19.36
N GLN A 495 30.17 5.74 -18.09
CA GLN A 495 29.65 5.01 -16.92
C GLN A 495 28.31 5.57 -16.45
N THR A 496 28.03 6.84 -16.74
CA THR A 496 26.76 7.51 -16.43
C THR A 496 25.58 6.97 -17.26
N ALA A 497 25.82 6.48 -18.49
CA ALA A 497 24.76 5.97 -19.35
C ALA A 497 24.21 4.60 -18.90
N GLU A 498 25.08 3.65 -18.52
CA GLU A 498 24.66 2.35 -17.98
C GLU A 498 23.95 2.51 -16.63
N ALA A 499 24.51 3.32 -15.72
CA ALA A 499 23.87 3.61 -14.44
C ALA A 499 22.50 4.31 -14.57
N LYS A 500 22.32 5.16 -15.58
CA LYS A 500 21.03 5.79 -15.91
C LYS A 500 20.01 4.75 -16.41
N ARG A 501 20.44 3.79 -17.23
CA ARG A 501 19.58 2.71 -17.75
C ARG A 501 19.11 1.78 -16.63
N ASP A 502 20.01 1.34 -15.77
CA ASP A 502 19.68 0.41 -14.67
C ASP A 502 18.68 1.03 -13.68
N ALA A 503 18.88 2.30 -13.33
CA ALA A 503 17.93 3.04 -12.50
C ALA A 503 16.56 3.22 -13.17
N SER A 504 16.51 3.38 -14.50
CA SER A 504 15.26 3.47 -15.25
C SER A 504 14.46 2.15 -15.21
N GLU A 505 15.12 1.00 -15.30
CA GLU A 505 14.46 -0.31 -15.26
C GLU A 505 13.91 -0.65 -13.86
N MET A 506 14.60 -0.20 -12.80
CA MET A 506 14.07 -0.31 -11.43
C MET A 506 12.82 0.54 -11.23
N VAL A 507 12.82 1.79 -11.71
CA VAL A 507 11.63 2.66 -11.66
C VAL A 507 10.46 2.03 -12.40
N VAL A 508 10.71 1.38 -13.53
CA VAL A 508 9.69 0.64 -14.28
C VAL A 508 9.11 -0.52 -13.46
N ALA A 509 9.96 -1.30 -12.81
CA ALA A 509 9.52 -2.42 -11.98
C ALA A 509 8.67 -1.96 -10.78
N CYS A 510 9.11 -0.90 -10.08
CA CYS A 510 8.36 -0.26 -8.99
C CYS A 510 7.01 0.28 -9.48
N SER A 511 7.01 1.03 -10.59
CA SER A 511 5.79 1.65 -11.13
C SER A 511 4.77 0.60 -11.55
N ARG A 512 5.20 -0.47 -12.24
CA ARG A 512 4.34 -1.59 -12.61
C ARG A 512 3.70 -2.24 -11.39
N PHE A 513 4.49 -2.52 -10.35
CA PHE A 513 4.00 -3.08 -9.10
C PHE A 513 2.94 -2.17 -8.45
N LEU A 514 3.20 -0.86 -8.39
CA LEU A 514 2.30 0.12 -7.81
C LEU A 514 1.00 0.28 -8.62
N CYS A 515 1.05 0.20 -9.95
CA CYS A 515 -0.15 0.16 -10.79
C CYS A 515 -1.04 -1.05 -10.45
N TYR A 516 -0.47 -2.24 -10.27
CA TYR A 516 -1.23 -3.41 -9.82
C TYR A 516 -1.80 -3.20 -8.42
N PHE A 517 -1.00 -2.67 -7.48
CA PHE A 517 -1.47 -2.33 -6.13
C PHE A 517 -2.68 -1.39 -6.15
N CYS A 518 -2.65 -0.32 -6.95
CA CYS A 518 -3.78 0.60 -7.13
C CYS A 518 -5.04 -0.10 -7.69
N ARG A 519 -4.90 -1.04 -8.63
CA ARG A 519 -6.04 -1.75 -9.23
C ARG A 519 -6.75 -2.70 -8.27
N THR A 520 -6.08 -3.16 -7.21
CA THR A 520 -6.67 -4.13 -6.27
C THR A 520 -7.73 -3.55 -5.34
N SER A 521 -7.71 -2.24 -5.05
CA SER A 521 -8.66 -1.63 -4.11
C SER A 521 -8.70 -0.11 -4.21
N ARG A 522 -9.92 0.47 -4.12
CA ARG A 522 -10.13 1.93 -3.99
C ARG A 522 -9.44 2.54 -2.77
N GLN A 523 -9.26 1.76 -1.71
CA GLN A 523 -8.55 2.24 -0.52
C GLN A 523 -7.02 2.21 -0.71
N ASN A 524 -6.52 1.33 -1.60
CA ASN A 524 -5.09 1.32 -2.00
C ASN A 524 -4.80 2.54 -2.88
N GLN A 525 -5.71 2.87 -3.80
CA GLN A 525 -5.68 4.12 -4.58
C GLN A 525 -5.55 5.35 -3.67
N LYS A 526 -6.38 5.44 -2.63
CA LYS A 526 -6.32 6.53 -1.64
C LYS A 526 -4.96 6.66 -0.95
N ALA A 527 -4.34 5.54 -0.58
CA ALA A 527 -3.01 5.57 0.05
C ALA A 527 -1.94 6.06 -0.94
N MET A 528 -2.02 5.66 -2.20
CA MET A 528 -1.10 6.13 -3.26
C MET A 528 -1.34 7.58 -3.66
N PHE A 529 -2.57 8.08 -3.56
CA PHE A 529 -2.94 9.45 -3.89
C PHE A 529 -2.19 10.47 -3.03
N GLU A 530 -1.79 10.12 -1.80
CA GLU A 530 -0.97 10.98 -0.94
C GLU A 530 0.41 11.29 -1.55
N HIS A 531 0.90 10.42 -2.44
CA HIS A 531 2.17 10.58 -3.16
C HIS A 531 2.00 11.20 -4.56
N LEU A 532 0.79 11.64 -4.93
CA LEU A 532 0.48 12.12 -6.29
C LEU A 532 1.43 13.24 -6.75
N SER A 533 1.69 14.26 -5.92
CA SER A 533 2.58 15.36 -6.31
C SER A 533 3.98 14.88 -6.65
N PHE A 534 4.54 13.95 -5.86
CA PHE A 534 5.87 13.40 -6.12
C PHE A 534 5.90 12.61 -7.44
N LEU A 535 4.86 11.83 -7.72
CA LEU A 535 4.73 11.10 -8.99
C LEU A 535 4.64 12.05 -10.18
N LEU A 536 3.89 13.15 -10.04
CA LEU A 536 3.76 14.18 -11.08
C LEU A 536 5.06 14.95 -11.31
N ASP A 537 5.84 15.23 -10.28
CA ASP A 537 7.15 15.89 -10.42
C ASP A 537 8.14 15.05 -11.25
N ASN A 538 7.93 13.74 -11.32
CA ASN A 538 8.74 12.78 -12.08
C ASN A 538 7.97 12.15 -13.27
N ALA A 539 6.86 12.75 -13.70
CA ALA A 539 5.97 12.17 -14.71
C ALA A 539 6.54 12.15 -16.13
N THR A 540 7.58 12.93 -16.43
CA THR A 540 8.20 13.02 -17.78
C THR A 540 9.10 11.83 -18.11
N MET A 541 9.31 10.91 -17.18
CA MET A 541 10.28 9.83 -17.32
C MET A 541 9.76 8.72 -18.25
N LEU A 542 10.55 8.38 -19.27
CA LEU A 542 10.37 7.21 -20.16
C LEU A 542 9.04 7.18 -20.94
N LEU A 543 8.43 8.34 -21.18
CA LEU A 543 7.14 8.42 -21.88
C LEU A 543 7.23 8.11 -23.37
N ALA A 544 8.39 8.35 -23.98
CA ALA A 544 8.64 8.09 -25.40
C ALA A 544 8.68 6.60 -25.77
N ARG A 545 8.63 5.67 -24.80
CA ARG A 545 8.76 4.22 -25.00
C ARG A 545 7.39 3.53 -24.83
N PRO A 546 6.72 3.13 -25.93
CA PRO A 546 5.39 2.52 -25.87
C PRO A 546 5.31 1.24 -25.01
N SER A 547 6.38 0.42 -25.02
CA SER A 547 6.44 -0.83 -24.25
C SER A 547 6.30 -0.64 -22.73
N LEU A 548 6.58 0.57 -22.23
CA LEU A 548 6.55 0.90 -20.81
C LEU A 548 5.20 1.44 -20.33
N ARG A 549 4.18 1.48 -21.20
CA ARG A 549 2.81 1.87 -20.83
C ARG A 549 2.28 0.97 -19.71
N GLY A 550 1.74 1.59 -18.66
CA GLY A 550 1.33 0.95 -17.41
C GLY A 550 2.48 0.70 -16.42
N SER A 551 3.68 1.23 -16.68
CA SER A 551 4.88 0.98 -15.88
C SER A 551 5.75 2.23 -15.68
N VAL A 552 5.20 3.44 -15.82
CA VAL A 552 5.93 4.71 -15.54
C VAL A 552 5.26 5.52 -14.43
N PRO A 553 5.94 6.52 -13.83
CA PRO A 553 5.38 7.30 -12.71
C PRO A 553 4.04 7.97 -13.04
N LEU A 554 3.86 8.46 -14.28
CA LEU A 554 2.60 9.03 -14.76
C LEU A 554 1.46 8.00 -14.74
N ASP A 555 1.74 6.74 -15.03
CA ASP A 555 0.74 5.67 -15.00
C ASP A 555 0.30 5.33 -13.57
N VAL A 556 1.24 5.37 -12.62
CA VAL A 556 0.93 5.22 -11.20
C VAL A 556 0.06 6.40 -10.73
N ALA A 557 0.38 7.61 -11.19
CA ALA A 557 -0.34 8.83 -10.85
C ALA A 557 -1.82 8.75 -11.21
N TYR A 558 -2.20 8.47 -12.47
CA TYR A 558 -3.63 8.34 -12.79
C TYR A 558 -4.25 7.05 -12.22
N SER A 559 -3.49 5.95 -12.10
CA SER A 559 -3.99 4.73 -11.44
C SER A 559 -4.38 4.96 -9.97
N SER A 560 -3.81 5.98 -9.32
CA SER A 560 -4.13 6.35 -7.93
C SER A 560 -5.53 6.96 -7.73
N PHE A 561 -6.25 7.33 -8.79
CA PHE A 561 -7.62 7.87 -8.68
C PHE A 561 -8.60 7.41 -9.77
N MET A 562 -8.15 6.71 -10.82
CA MET A 562 -8.95 6.36 -12.01
C MET A 562 -10.29 5.68 -11.71
N ASP A 563 -10.42 4.88 -10.64
CA ASP A 563 -11.66 4.18 -10.29
C ASP A 563 -12.38 4.78 -9.06
N ASN A 564 -11.98 5.98 -8.63
CA ASN A 564 -12.43 6.60 -7.40
C ASN A 564 -12.87 8.06 -7.58
N ASN A 565 -14.19 8.24 -7.70
CA ASN A 565 -14.83 9.55 -7.86
C ASN A 565 -14.45 10.54 -6.75
N GLU A 566 -14.29 10.07 -5.49
CA GLU A 566 -13.95 10.94 -4.36
C GLU A 566 -12.54 11.54 -4.49
N LEU A 567 -11.58 10.76 -4.98
CA LEU A 567 -10.19 11.21 -5.16
C LEU A 567 -10.05 12.15 -6.35
N ALA A 568 -10.80 11.89 -7.41
CA ALA A 568 -10.82 12.79 -8.56
C ALA A 568 -11.39 14.17 -8.21
N LEU A 569 -12.39 14.23 -7.34
CA LEU A 569 -12.90 15.50 -6.79
C LEU A 569 -11.91 16.16 -5.82
N ALA A 570 -10.95 15.41 -5.27
CA ALA A 570 -9.93 15.92 -4.37
C ALA A 570 -8.67 16.45 -5.11
N LEU A 571 -8.62 16.35 -6.45
CA LEU A 571 -7.52 16.85 -7.27
C LEU A 571 -7.38 18.36 -7.13
N LYS A 572 -6.13 18.82 -7.02
CA LYS A 572 -5.82 20.26 -6.88
C LYS A 572 -5.56 20.91 -8.23
N GLU A 573 -5.85 22.22 -8.32
CA GLU A 573 -5.53 23.00 -9.52
C GLU A 573 -4.03 22.98 -9.84
N GLU A 574 -3.16 22.98 -8.82
CA GLU A 574 -1.71 22.88 -9.00
C GLU A 574 -1.26 21.58 -9.68
N GLU A 575 -1.92 20.46 -9.37
CA GLU A 575 -1.58 19.13 -9.93
C GLU A 575 -1.96 19.07 -11.41
N LEU A 576 -3.15 19.57 -11.77
CA LEU A 576 -3.58 19.65 -13.16
C LEU A 576 -2.80 20.69 -13.97
N ASP A 577 -2.40 21.81 -13.35
CA ASP A 577 -1.57 22.82 -14.01
C ASP A 577 -0.18 22.27 -14.36
N LYS A 578 0.43 21.45 -13.49
CA LYS A 578 1.69 20.76 -13.80
C LYS A 578 1.58 19.90 -15.06
N VAL A 579 0.53 19.07 -15.15
CA VAL A 579 0.29 18.23 -16.33
C VAL A 579 0.03 19.08 -17.58
N ALA A 580 -0.73 20.16 -17.46
CA ALA A 580 -0.94 21.09 -18.57
C ALA A 580 0.36 21.79 -19.01
N VAL A 581 1.28 22.09 -18.08
CA VAL A 581 2.61 22.62 -18.41
C VAL A 581 3.43 21.58 -19.17
N TYR A 582 3.45 20.32 -18.75
CA TYR A 582 4.15 19.26 -19.49
C TYR A 582 3.57 19.07 -20.90
N LEU A 583 2.24 18.99 -21.02
CA LEU A 583 1.56 18.91 -22.31
C LEU A 583 1.87 20.12 -23.21
N SER A 584 1.96 21.33 -22.64
CA SER A 584 2.31 22.52 -23.43
C SER A 584 3.73 22.48 -24.00
N ARG A 585 4.67 21.77 -23.34
CA ARG A 585 6.03 21.58 -23.85
C ARG A 585 6.03 20.63 -25.04
N CYS A 586 5.25 19.55 -24.99
CA CYS A 586 5.07 18.62 -26.12
C CYS A 586 4.57 19.37 -27.38
N GLY A 587 3.70 20.37 -27.23
CA GLY A 587 3.24 21.20 -28.36
C GLY A 587 4.24 22.24 -28.88
N LEU A 588 5.39 22.42 -28.22
CA LEU A 588 6.40 23.45 -28.55
C LEU A 588 7.76 22.88 -28.94
N GLN A 589 8.04 21.63 -28.55
CA GLN A 589 9.35 21.01 -28.69
C GLN A 589 9.18 19.63 -29.31
N PRO A 590 10.06 19.23 -30.24
CA PRO A 590 10.07 17.87 -30.74
C PRO A 590 10.70 16.91 -29.72
N ASN A 591 10.39 15.63 -29.87
CA ASN A 591 10.95 14.59 -29.02
C ASN A 591 12.42 14.33 -29.38
N SER A 592 13.34 14.73 -28.49
CA SER A 592 14.78 14.58 -28.71
C SER A 592 15.25 13.12 -28.69
N GLU A 593 14.56 12.24 -27.96
CA GLU A 593 14.87 10.80 -27.90
C GLU A 593 14.53 10.14 -29.24
N LEU A 594 13.38 10.47 -29.85
CA LEU A 594 13.00 9.96 -31.16
C LEU A 594 13.92 10.47 -32.27
N ILE A 595 14.29 11.76 -32.24
CA ILE A 595 15.25 12.31 -33.22
C ILE A 595 16.61 11.61 -33.12
N ALA A 596 17.08 11.31 -31.91
CA ALA A 596 18.33 10.57 -31.70
C ALA A 596 18.27 9.15 -32.28
N LYS A 597 17.07 8.55 -32.34
CA LYS A 597 16.79 7.25 -32.98
C LYS A 597 16.52 7.34 -34.49
N SER A 598 16.73 8.50 -35.10
CA SER A 598 16.53 8.77 -36.54
C SER A 598 15.06 8.83 -36.98
N TYR A 599 14.11 9.06 -36.07
CA TYR A 599 12.75 9.41 -36.45
C TYR A 599 12.67 10.84 -37.04
N PRO A 600 11.75 11.09 -37.98
CA PRO A 600 11.50 12.43 -38.53
C PRO A 600 11.14 13.45 -37.45
N ASP A 601 11.68 14.67 -37.58
CA ASP A 601 11.34 15.79 -36.70
C ASP A 601 10.00 16.43 -37.11
N LEU A 602 8.99 16.28 -36.26
CA LEU A 602 7.67 16.90 -36.44
C LEU A 602 7.60 18.34 -35.94
N GLY A 603 8.58 18.79 -35.15
CA GLY A 603 8.56 20.08 -34.44
C GLY A 603 7.68 20.11 -33.17
N TRP A 604 7.03 18.99 -32.84
CA TRP A 604 6.21 18.77 -31.64
C TRP A 604 6.16 17.27 -31.32
N ASP A 605 5.62 16.90 -30.16
CA ASP A 605 5.60 15.53 -29.66
C ASP A 605 4.16 14.99 -29.47
N PRO A 606 3.63 14.23 -30.44
CA PRO A 606 2.34 13.56 -30.31
C PRO A 606 2.38 12.34 -29.37
N VAL A 607 3.54 11.71 -29.18
CA VAL A 607 3.68 10.44 -28.44
C VAL A 607 3.55 10.69 -26.94
N GLU A 608 4.34 11.60 -26.38
CA GLU A 608 4.22 11.97 -24.97
C GLU A 608 2.94 12.77 -24.69
N GLY A 609 2.54 13.62 -25.66
CA GLY A 609 1.33 14.43 -25.56
C GLY A 609 0.08 13.60 -25.32
N GLU A 610 -0.06 12.46 -26.02
CA GLU A 610 -1.21 11.54 -25.84
C GLU A 610 -1.30 11.04 -24.39
N ARG A 611 -0.17 10.73 -23.76
CA ARG A 611 -0.10 10.19 -22.39
C ARG A 611 -0.62 11.19 -21.35
N TYR A 612 -0.30 12.49 -21.51
CA TYR A 612 -0.81 13.54 -20.64
C TYR A 612 -2.30 13.83 -20.88
N ILE A 613 -2.76 13.76 -22.13
CA ILE A 613 -4.19 13.87 -22.45
C ILE A 613 -4.96 12.72 -21.80
N ASP A 614 -4.41 11.51 -21.82
CA ASP A 614 -4.99 10.33 -21.19
C ASP A 614 -5.11 10.49 -19.68
N PHE A 615 -4.09 11.06 -19.02
CA PHE A 615 -4.18 11.45 -17.61
C PHE A 615 -5.35 12.40 -17.36
N LEU A 616 -5.45 13.49 -18.15
CA LEU A 616 -6.54 14.48 -18.01
C LEU A 616 -7.92 13.86 -18.28
N ARG A 617 -7.99 12.88 -19.19
CA ARG A 617 -9.22 12.14 -19.50
C ARG A 617 -9.73 11.39 -18.28
N PHE A 618 -8.85 10.75 -17.52
CA PHE A 618 -9.22 10.10 -16.26
C PHE A 618 -9.57 11.09 -15.14
N CYS A 619 -9.15 12.35 -15.22
CA CYS A 619 -9.57 13.37 -14.26
C CYS A 619 -11.00 13.86 -14.48
N VAL A 620 -11.47 13.87 -15.73
CA VAL A 620 -12.78 14.44 -16.11
C VAL A 620 -13.87 13.39 -16.29
N TRP A 621 -13.51 12.13 -16.53
CA TRP A 621 -14.45 11.07 -16.86
C TRP A 621 -14.14 9.77 -16.12
N ILE A 622 -14.97 9.42 -15.14
CA ILE A 622 -14.75 8.26 -14.26
C ILE A 622 -16.02 7.45 -14.15
N ASN A 623 -15.92 6.12 -14.29
CA ASN A 623 -17.06 5.19 -14.17
C ASN A 623 -18.28 5.54 -15.04
N GLY A 624 -18.08 6.26 -16.15
CA GLY A 624 -19.17 6.70 -17.06
C GLY A 624 -19.81 8.04 -16.68
N GLU A 625 -19.29 8.73 -15.67
CA GLU A 625 -19.80 10.02 -15.19
C GLU A 625 -18.78 11.15 -15.46
N ASN A 626 -19.30 12.35 -15.71
CA ASN A 626 -18.52 13.57 -15.89
C ASN A 626 -18.25 14.24 -14.53
N VAL A 627 -16.99 14.59 -14.28
CA VAL A 627 -16.57 15.42 -13.15
C VAL A 627 -16.54 16.89 -13.59
N GLU A 628 -17.69 17.57 -13.51
CA GLU A 628 -17.89 18.93 -14.07
C GLU A 628 -16.84 19.96 -13.59
N GLU A 629 -16.43 19.91 -12.31
CA GLU A 629 -15.44 20.85 -11.76
C GLU A 629 -14.07 20.69 -12.43
N ASN A 630 -13.63 19.43 -12.57
CA ASN A 630 -12.38 19.10 -13.26
C ASN A 630 -12.48 19.43 -14.75
N ALA A 631 -13.59 19.10 -15.42
CA ALA A 631 -13.80 19.42 -16.83
C ALA A 631 -13.68 20.92 -17.11
N ASN A 632 -14.33 21.75 -16.29
CA ASN A 632 -14.25 23.21 -16.40
C ASN A 632 -12.84 23.74 -16.15
N LEU A 633 -12.11 23.15 -15.20
CA LEU A 633 -10.72 23.52 -14.95
C LEU A 633 -9.80 23.11 -16.10
N VAL A 634 -9.92 21.88 -16.61
CA VAL A 634 -9.14 21.38 -17.76
C VAL A 634 -9.37 22.25 -18.99
N ILE A 635 -10.63 22.59 -19.32
CA ILE A 635 -10.93 23.53 -20.43
C ILE A 635 -10.19 24.86 -20.20
N ARG A 636 -10.26 25.42 -18.99
CA ARG A 636 -9.58 26.69 -18.66
C ARG A 636 -8.06 26.61 -18.78
N LEU A 637 -7.44 25.50 -18.38
CA LEU A 637 -6.00 25.29 -18.48
C LEU A 637 -5.55 25.17 -19.94
N LEU A 638 -6.30 24.40 -20.76
CA LEU A 638 -6.01 24.21 -22.18
C LEU A 638 -6.15 25.51 -22.98
N ILE A 639 -7.18 26.33 -22.74
CA ILE A 639 -7.33 27.60 -23.47
C ILE A 639 -6.31 28.67 -23.04
N ARG A 640 -5.77 28.59 -21.83
CA ARG A 640 -4.68 29.48 -21.37
C ARG A 640 -3.34 29.14 -22.04
N ARG A 641 -3.19 27.90 -22.54
CA ARG A 641 -1.99 27.38 -23.20
C ARG A 641 -2.40 26.68 -24.50
N PRO A 642 -2.69 27.44 -25.57
CA PRO A 642 -3.16 26.86 -26.83
C PRO A 642 -2.15 25.89 -27.47
N GLU A 643 -0.89 25.90 -27.02
CA GLU A 643 0.13 24.88 -27.30
C GLU A 643 -0.35 23.44 -27.00
N CYS A 644 -1.17 23.25 -25.96
CA CYS A 644 -1.64 21.93 -25.56
C CYS A 644 -2.60 21.27 -26.58
N LEU A 645 -3.15 22.04 -27.51
CA LEU A 645 -4.12 21.55 -28.50
C LEU A 645 -3.45 20.90 -29.72
N GLY A 646 -2.12 20.90 -29.77
CA GLY A 646 -1.36 20.49 -30.94
C GLY A 646 -1.29 21.57 -32.01
N VAL A 647 -0.43 21.34 -33.00
CA VAL A 647 -0.09 22.35 -34.03
C VAL A 647 -1.27 22.70 -34.92
N ALA A 648 -2.18 21.75 -35.18
CA ALA A 648 -3.30 21.94 -36.10
C ALA A 648 -4.43 22.81 -35.54
N LEU A 649 -4.62 22.81 -34.21
CA LEU A 649 -5.71 23.51 -33.52
C LEU A 649 -5.25 24.81 -32.84
N LYS A 650 -3.95 25.13 -32.90
CA LYS A 650 -3.38 26.34 -32.31
C LYS A 650 -3.51 27.54 -33.27
N GLY A 651 -4.31 28.55 -32.90
CA GLY A 651 -4.31 29.88 -33.54
C GLY A 651 -4.66 29.86 -35.04
N GLU A 652 -3.64 30.01 -35.90
CA GLU A 652 -3.73 29.97 -37.37
C GLU A 652 -3.47 28.57 -37.96
N GLY A 653 -3.65 27.51 -37.17
CA GLY A 653 -3.44 26.13 -37.60
C GLY A 653 -4.30 25.73 -38.79
N GLN A 654 -3.83 24.71 -39.52
CA GLN A 654 -4.44 24.20 -40.76
C GLN A 654 -5.80 23.49 -40.57
N GLY A 655 -6.28 23.34 -39.33
CA GLY A 655 -7.54 22.68 -39.00
C GLY A 655 -7.39 21.17 -38.81
N LEU A 656 -8.37 20.59 -38.09
CA LEU A 656 -8.32 19.19 -37.66
C LEU A 656 -8.41 18.22 -38.85
N PHE A 657 -9.22 18.53 -39.86
CA PHE A 657 -9.38 17.66 -41.02
C PHE A 657 -8.10 17.56 -41.86
N SER A 658 -7.35 18.66 -42.04
CA SER A 658 -6.06 18.63 -42.75
C SER A 658 -5.06 17.78 -41.99
N ALA A 659 -5.00 17.94 -40.66
CA ALA A 659 -4.11 17.16 -39.80
C ALA A 659 -4.39 15.65 -39.87
N PHE A 660 -5.67 15.25 -39.88
CA PHE A 660 -6.03 13.84 -40.07
C PHE A 660 -5.58 13.30 -41.43
N LYS A 661 -5.75 14.07 -42.50
CA LYS A 661 -5.32 13.66 -43.84
C LYS A 661 -3.80 13.51 -43.94
N GLU A 662 -3.06 14.48 -43.41
CA GLU A 662 -1.60 14.44 -43.39
C GLU A 662 -1.07 13.28 -42.54
N ALA A 663 -1.69 13.01 -41.40
CA ALA A 663 -1.31 11.90 -40.52
C ALA A 663 -1.62 10.53 -41.15
N ILE A 664 -2.75 10.39 -41.86
CA ILE A 664 -3.07 9.18 -42.63
C ILE A 664 -2.04 8.98 -43.75
N ALA A 665 -1.76 10.02 -44.54
CA ALA A 665 -0.77 9.95 -45.60
C ALA A 665 0.63 9.58 -45.06
N LEU A 666 1.01 10.15 -43.90
CA LEU A 666 2.28 9.81 -43.25
C LEU A 666 2.34 8.34 -42.83
N SER A 667 1.29 7.79 -42.23
CA SER A 667 1.23 6.37 -41.84
C SER A 667 1.26 5.44 -43.07
N GLU A 668 0.57 5.81 -44.14
CA GLU A 668 0.60 5.08 -45.42
C GLU A 668 1.99 5.11 -46.08
N ASP A 669 2.68 6.25 -46.06
CA ASP A 669 4.04 6.39 -46.61
C ASP A 669 5.09 5.64 -45.79
N ILE A 670 4.97 5.64 -44.45
CA ILE A 670 5.81 4.81 -43.57
C ILE A 670 5.66 3.35 -43.96
N ARG A 671 4.43 2.88 -44.16
CA ARG A 671 4.17 1.50 -44.59
C ARG A 671 4.70 1.21 -45.99
N ALA A 672 4.56 2.14 -46.93
CA ALA A 672 5.09 1.98 -48.29
C ALA A 672 6.63 1.87 -48.29
N LEU A 673 7.32 2.62 -47.43
CA LEU A 673 8.76 2.50 -47.22
C LEU A 673 9.16 1.13 -46.66
N GLU A 674 8.40 0.59 -45.70
CA GLU A 674 8.61 -0.76 -45.18
C GLU A 674 8.46 -1.84 -46.26
N ASP A 675 7.48 -1.69 -47.15
CA ASP A 675 7.22 -2.60 -48.25
C ASP A 675 8.22 -2.43 -49.43
N GLY A 676 9.21 -1.55 -49.30
CA GLY A 676 10.30 -1.34 -50.25
C GLY A 676 9.95 -0.44 -51.44
N ALA A 677 8.94 0.43 -51.32
CA ALA A 677 8.60 1.41 -52.34
C ALA A 677 9.72 2.45 -52.55
N GLU A 678 9.85 2.97 -53.78
CA GLU A 678 10.85 4.00 -54.07
C GLU A 678 10.45 5.38 -53.49
N PRO A 679 11.42 6.20 -53.01
CA PRO A 679 11.17 7.50 -52.38
C PRO A 679 10.36 8.50 -53.24
N GLU A 680 10.36 8.34 -54.57
CA GLU A 680 9.60 9.19 -55.50
C GLU A 680 8.08 8.97 -55.43
N MET A 681 7.62 7.90 -54.75
CA MET A 681 6.19 7.57 -54.59
C MET A 681 5.56 8.08 -53.29
N LEU A 682 6.34 8.71 -52.40
CA LEU A 682 5.87 9.19 -51.11
C LEU A 682 5.05 10.48 -51.27
N ILE A 683 3.94 10.57 -50.53
CA ILE A 683 2.95 11.67 -50.63
C ILE A 683 3.23 12.76 -49.59
N SER A 684 3.78 12.39 -48.44
CA SER A 684 4.15 13.23 -47.30
C SER A 684 5.34 14.11 -47.63
N SER A 685 5.19 15.40 -47.36
CA SER A 685 6.30 16.37 -47.44
C SER A 685 7.42 16.09 -46.43
N GLN A 686 7.13 15.43 -45.30
CA GLN A 686 8.12 15.16 -44.25
C GLN A 686 9.09 14.04 -44.64
N LEU A 687 8.60 12.95 -45.25
CA LEU A 687 9.43 11.82 -45.68
C LEU A 687 10.02 12.02 -47.09
N GLY A 688 9.44 12.92 -47.89
CA GLY A 688 9.93 13.24 -49.22
C GLY A 688 11.29 13.95 -49.25
N GLU A 689 11.65 14.72 -48.21
CA GLU A 689 12.94 15.43 -48.11
C GLU A 689 14.09 14.54 -47.58
N ASN A 690 13.79 13.57 -46.72
CA ASN A 690 14.71 12.57 -46.19
C ASN A 690 13.98 11.21 -46.04
N PRO A 691 14.11 10.28 -47.00
CA PRO A 691 13.37 9.02 -47.02
C PRO A 691 14.05 7.97 -46.12
N HIS A 692 14.29 8.31 -44.86
CA HIS A 692 14.83 7.39 -43.87
C HIS A 692 13.88 7.31 -42.69
N TYR A 693 13.50 6.08 -42.35
CA TYR A 693 12.68 5.76 -41.19
C TYR A 693 13.31 4.57 -40.45
N PRO A 694 13.27 4.54 -39.11
CA PRO A 694 13.80 3.40 -38.34
C PRO A 694 13.08 2.10 -38.69
N SER A 695 13.80 0.98 -38.70
CA SER A 695 13.20 -0.31 -39.03
C SER A 695 12.51 -0.95 -37.81
N LYS A 696 11.44 -1.73 -38.06
CA LYS A 696 10.74 -2.51 -37.02
C LYS A 696 11.66 -3.52 -36.31
N GLU A 697 12.67 -4.04 -37.01
CA GLU A 697 13.65 -4.97 -36.44
C GLU A 697 14.62 -4.28 -35.47
N GLU A 698 14.97 -3.02 -35.72
CA GLU A 698 15.84 -2.22 -34.85
C GLU A 698 15.11 -1.74 -33.59
N GLU A 699 13.87 -1.27 -33.71
CA GLU A 699 13.13 -0.68 -32.59
C GLU A 699 12.27 -1.71 -31.81
N GLY A 700 11.93 -2.86 -32.40
CA GLY A 700 11.20 -3.94 -31.73
C GLY A 700 9.85 -3.50 -31.15
N GLU A 701 9.64 -3.73 -29.85
CA GLU A 701 8.40 -3.36 -29.13
C GLU A 701 8.22 -1.84 -28.94
N ASP A 702 9.28 -1.05 -29.15
CA ASP A 702 9.27 0.41 -29.03
C ASP A 702 9.08 1.10 -30.40
N TYR A 703 8.82 0.35 -31.48
CA TYR A 703 8.56 0.92 -32.80
C TYR A 703 7.31 1.81 -32.80
N ILE A 704 7.43 3.01 -33.36
CA ILE A 704 6.36 4.01 -33.42
C ILE A 704 6.05 4.34 -34.88
N ASP A 705 4.78 4.28 -35.25
CA ASP A 705 4.28 4.95 -36.45
C ASP A 705 3.87 6.39 -36.06
N LEU A 706 4.62 7.38 -36.54
CA LEU A 706 4.39 8.80 -36.22
C LEU A 706 3.06 9.33 -36.80
N GLY A 707 2.59 8.78 -37.91
CA GLY A 707 1.27 9.10 -38.47
C GLY A 707 0.16 8.59 -37.56
N ALA A 708 0.26 7.33 -37.12
CA ALA A 708 -0.66 6.74 -36.15
C ALA A 708 -0.65 7.49 -34.81
N ALA A 709 0.53 7.81 -34.28
CA ALA A 709 0.67 8.57 -33.03
C ALA A 709 0.03 9.97 -33.13
N THR A 710 0.13 10.62 -34.29
CA THR A 710 -0.52 11.91 -34.54
C THR A 710 -2.05 11.78 -34.55
N LEU A 711 -2.58 10.71 -35.18
CA LEU A 711 -4.01 10.42 -35.15
C LEU A 711 -4.50 10.10 -33.73
N ASP A 712 -3.73 9.32 -32.96
CA ASP A 712 -4.04 8.98 -31.58
C ASP A 712 -4.06 10.23 -30.68
N PHE A 713 -3.07 11.12 -30.82
CA PHE A 713 -3.04 12.39 -30.08
C PHE A 713 -4.30 13.21 -30.32
N TYR A 714 -4.64 13.49 -31.59
CA TYR A 714 -5.81 14.33 -31.89
C TYR A 714 -7.11 13.62 -31.54
N SER A 715 -7.20 12.31 -31.71
CA SER A 715 -8.39 11.53 -31.33
C SER A 715 -8.61 11.51 -29.82
N SER A 716 -7.54 11.35 -29.03
CA SER A 716 -7.58 11.43 -27.57
C SER A 716 -7.91 12.84 -27.10
N LEU A 717 -7.39 13.88 -27.76
CA LEU A 717 -7.73 15.27 -27.46
C LEU A 717 -9.22 15.54 -27.70
N VAL A 718 -9.76 15.09 -28.83
CA VAL A 718 -11.17 15.25 -29.18
C VAL A 718 -12.06 14.48 -28.20
N ASP A 719 -11.67 13.26 -27.80
CA ASP A 719 -12.38 12.48 -26.78
C ASP A 719 -12.37 13.18 -25.41
N LEU A 720 -11.22 13.71 -24.97
CA LEU A 720 -11.11 14.51 -23.75
C LEU A 720 -12.06 15.72 -23.80
N LEU A 721 -12.02 16.50 -24.88
CA LEU A 721 -12.87 17.68 -25.03
C LEU A 721 -14.37 17.32 -25.10
N ALA A 722 -14.70 16.18 -25.71
CA ALA A 722 -16.07 15.66 -25.74
C ALA A 722 -16.54 15.30 -24.33
N LYS A 723 -15.69 14.65 -23.53
CA LYS A 723 -15.97 14.31 -22.12
C LYS A 723 -16.04 15.54 -21.22
N CYS A 724 -15.30 16.59 -21.53
CA CYS A 724 -15.43 17.89 -20.88
C CYS A 724 -16.73 18.62 -21.26
N ALA A 725 -17.47 18.17 -22.27
CA ALA A 725 -18.71 18.83 -22.67
C ALA A 725 -19.77 18.72 -21.55
N PRO A 726 -20.46 19.82 -21.22
CA PRO A 726 -21.49 19.84 -20.18
C PRO A 726 -22.64 18.88 -20.50
N ASP A 727 -23.31 18.38 -19.46
CA ASP A 727 -24.41 17.44 -19.66
C ASP A 727 -25.61 18.08 -20.38
N PRO A 728 -26.33 17.33 -21.25
CA PRO A 728 -27.47 17.84 -22.01
C PRO A 728 -28.56 18.48 -21.14
N LEU A 729 -28.81 17.92 -19.95
CA LEU A 729 -29.76 18.44 -18.98
C LEU A 729 -29.31 19.80 -18.40
N ALA A 730 -28.01 19.96 -18.12
CA ALA A 730 -27.45 21.22 -17.63
C ALA A 730 -27.51 22.32 -18.70
N ILE A 731 -27.34 21.95 -19.97
CA ILE A 731 -27.52 22.84 -21.12
C ILE A 731 -28.99 23.26 -21.27
N GLN A 732 -29.93 22.32 -21.19
CA GLN A 732 -31.38 22.61 -21.25
C GLN A 732 -31.85 23.50 -20.09
N ALA A 733 -31.24 23.34 -18.90
CA ALA A 733 -31.49 24.19 -17.74
C ALA A 733 -30.94 25.62 -17.90
N GLY A 734 -30.21 25.94 -18.98
CA GLY A 734 -29.74 27.29 -19.29
C GLY A 734 -28.65 27.81 -18.35
N LYS A 735 -27.86 26.94 -17.72
CA LYS A 735 -26.74 27.35 -16.87
C LYS A 735 -25.70 28.12 -17.70
N GLY A 736 -25.42 29.36 -17.31
CA GLY A 736 -24.54 30.26 -18.07
C GLY A 736 -23.11 29.74 -18.27
N GLU A 737 -22.54 29.05 -17.27
CA GLU A 737 -21.21 28.45 -17.37
C GLU A 737 -21.17 27.28 -18.37
N SER A 738 -22.17 26.40 -18.34
CA SER A 738 -22.30 25.29 -19.30
C SER A 738 -22.45 25.79 -20.73
N LEU A 739 -23.24 26.85 -20.96
CA LEU A 739 -23.37 27.47 -22.29
C LEU A 739 -22.05 28.09 -22.77
N ARG A 740 -21.29 28.72 -21.86
CA ARG A 740 -19.97 29.28 -22.17
C ARG A 740 -18.96 28.19 -22.52
N ALA A 741 -18.90 27.12 -21.74
CA ALA A 741 -18.03 25.97 -22.01
C ALA A 741 -18.36 25.34 -23.37
N ARG A 742 -19.65 25.09 -23.65
CA ARG A 742 -20.11 24.58 -24.96
C ARG A 742 -19.74 25.51 -26.12
N ALA A 743 -19.86 26.83 -25.93
CA ALA A 743 -19.47 27.81 -26.95
C ALA A 743 -17.96 27.81 -27.22
N ILE A 744 -17.13 27.63 -26.18
CA ILE A 744 -15.68 27.48 -26.31
C ILE A 744 -15.38 26.21 -27.13
N LEU A 745 -15.97 25.06 -26.77
CA LEU A 745 -15.75 23.80 -27.50
C LEU A 745 -16.11 23.92 -28.99
N ARG A 746 -17.25 24.57 -29.31
CA ARG A 746 -17.67 24.86 -30.70
C ARG A 746 -16.76 25.82 -31.45
N SER A 747 -15.97 26.63 -30.75
CA SER A 747 -15.00 27.54 -31.36
C SER A 747 -13.65 26.88 -31.66
N LEU A 748 -13.35 25.75 -31.00
CA LEU A 748 -12.09 25.03 -31.17
C LEU A 748 -12.11 24.08 -32.37
N ILE A 749 -13.22 23.36 -32.58
CA ILE A 749 -13.35 22.37 -33.67
C ILE A 749 -14.64 22.68 -34.43
N SER A 750 -14.55 22.86 -35.74
CA SER A 750 -15.69 23.20 -36.59
C SER A 750 -16.57 21.99 -36.91
N LEU A 751 -17.86 22.22 -37.20
CA LEU A 751 -18.77 21.15 -37.64
C LEU A 751 -18.32 20.52 -38.96
N ASP A 752 -17.79 21.33 -39.87
CA ASP A 752 -17.34 20.90 -41.19
C ASP A 752 -16.13 19.95 -41.07
N ASP A 753 -15.18 20.24 -40.17
CA ASP A 753 -14.05 19.34 -39.90
C ASP A 753 -14.54 17.97 -39.41
N LEU A 754 -15.47 17.93 -38.45
CA LEU A 754 -16.02 16.69 -37.90
C LEU A 754 -16.71 15.85 -38.98
N GLY A 755 -17.58 16.48 -39.78
CA GLY A 755 -18.29 15.81 -40.88
C GLY A 755 -17.34 15.24 -41.92
N ASN A 756 -16.31 16.01 -42.29
CA ASN A 756 -15.32 15.58 -43.28
C ASN A 756 -14.40 14.46 -42.76
N ILE A 757 -14.03 14.48 -41.47
CA ILE A 757 -13.26 13.39 -40.85
C ILE A 757 -14.10 12.10 -40.79
N LEU A 758 -15.37 12.18 -40.39
CA LEU A 758 -16.26 11.03 -40.37
C LEU A 758 -16.50 10.44 -41.77
N ALA A 759 -16.40 11.23 -42.83
CA ALA A 759 -16.53 10.79 -44.21
C ALA A 759 -15.25 10.13 -44.79
N LEU A 760 -14.10 10.22 -44.10
CA LEU A 760 -12.88 9.52 -44.49
C LEU A 760 -13.11 8.01 -44.53
N ARG A 761 -12.43 7.32 -45.43
CA ARG A 761 -12.60 5.86 -45.58
C ARG A 761 -11.52 5.12 -44.80
N PHE A 762 -11.90 4.00 -44.20
CA PHE A 762 -10.94 3.07 -43.64
C PHE A 762 -10.14 2.40 -44.76
N THR A 763 -8.85 2.16 -44.50
CA THR A 763 -7.99 1.38 -45.39
C THR A 763 -8.30 -0.10 -45.19
N ILE A 764 -9.05 -0.69 -46.12
CA ILE A 764 -9.46 -2.11 -46.04
C ILE A 764 -8.37 -2.98 -46.71
N PRO A 765 -7.82 -4.00 -46.02
CA PRO A 765 -6.83 -4.88 -46.60
C PRO A 765 -7.41 -5.66 -47.77
N ASN A 766 -6.58 -5.96 -48.77
CA ASN A 766 -7.01 -6.75 -49.91
C ASN A 766 -7.17 -8.23 -49.53
N LEU A 767 -8.39 -8.61 -49.16
CA LEU A 767 -8.76 -9.98 -48.74
C LEU A 767 -8.54 -11.06 -49.82
N ALA A 768 -8.21 -10.68 -51.07
CA ALA A 768 -7.86 -11.59 -52.15
C ALA A 768 -6.36 -11.95 -52.21
N ALA A 769 -5.50 -11.29 -51.43
CA ALA A 769 -4.06 -11.58 -51.38
C ALA A 769 -3.75 -12.86 -50.59
N ALA A 770 -2.69 -13.60 -50.98
CA ALA A 770 -2.38 -14.93 -50.46
C ALA A 770 -1.68 -14.96 -49.08
N SER A 771 -1.10 -13.84 -48.65
CA SER A 771 -0.44 -13.65 -47.35
C SER A 771 -1.01 -12.38 -46.69
N ILE A 772 -1.93 -12.56 -45.75
CA ILE A 772 -2.27 -11.50 -44.79
C ILE A 772 -1.28 -11.73 -43.66
N ASP A 773 -0.09 -11.10 -43.72
CA ASP A 773 0.79 -11.04 -42.56
C ASP A 773 0.11 -10.12 -41.54
N ASP A 774 -0.66 -10.76 -40.66
CA ASP A 774 -1.47 -10.15 -39.60
C ASP A 774 -0.56 -9.75 -38.43
N THR A 775 0.37 -8.82 -38.69
CA THR A 775 1.32 -8.30 -37.68
C THR A 775 1.00 -6.85 -37.32
N GLY A 776 -0.21 -6.60 -36.81
CA GLY A 776 -0.57 -5.33 -36.14
C GLY A 776 -1.76 -4.57 -36.73
N PRO A 777 -2.13 -3.41 -36.13
CA PRO A 777 -3.20 -2.55 -36.63
C PRO A 777 -2.91 -2.10 -38.07
N LEU A 778 -3.96 -2.01 -38.90
CA LEU A 778 -3.85 -1.47 -40.25
C LEU A 778 -3.35 -0.02 -40.20
N PRO A 779 -2.51 0.40 -41.16
CA PRO A 779 -2.02 1.78 -41.23
C PRO A 779 -3.16 2.76 -41.47
N GLY A 780 -3.00 3.98 -40.96
CA GLY A 780 -3.93 5.08 -41.14
C GLY A 780 -5.10 5.10 -40.15
N LEU A 781 -6.30 5.43 -40.65
CA LEU A 781 -7.46 5.75 -39.82
C LEU A 781 -8.04 4.49 -39.14
N LEU A 782 -8.14 4.51 -37.82
CA LEU A 782 -8.75 3.44 -37.03
C LEU A 782 -10.20 3.79 -36.62
N PRO A 783 -11.05 2.78 -36.38
CA PRO A 783 -12.43 3.00 -35.93
C PRO A 783 -12.53 3.81 -34.63
N ASN A 784 -11.57 3.65 -33.71
CA ASN A 784 -11.51 4.42 -32.47
C ASN A 784 -11.34 5.93 -32.71
N HIS A 785 -10.61 6.32 -33.77
CA HIS A 785 -10.43 7.73 -34.13
C HIS A 785 -11.77 8.37 -34.51
N LYS A 786 -12.54 7.68 -35.38
CA LYS A 786 -13.90 8.13 -35.72
C LYS A 786 -14.85 8.09 -34.52
N GLN A 787 -14.68 7.15 -33.60
CA GLN A 787 -15.48 7.08 -32.38
C GLN A 787 -15.35 8.35 -31.53
N SER A 788 -14.11 8.82 -31.30
CA SER A 788 -13.85 10.05 -30.54
C SER A 788 -14.48 11.28 -31.21
N VAL A 789 -14.33 11.39 -32.54
CA VAL A 789 -14.90 12.47 -33.35
C VAL A 789 -16.43 12.46 -33.29
N LEU A 790 -17.04 11.27 -33.37
CA LEU A 790 -18.49 11.11 -33.28
C LEU A 790 -19.02 11.48 -31.89
N LEU A 791 -18.32 11.09 -30.83
CA LEU A 791 -18.66 11.45 -29.45
C LEU A 791 -18.65 12.98 -29.25
N PHE A 792 -17.66 13.67 -29.82
CA PHE A 792 -17.60 15.13 -29.77
C PHE A 792 -18.76 15.78 -30.53
N LEU A 793 -19.05 15.30 -31.75
CA LEU A 793 -20.19 15.78 -32.53
C LEU A 793 -21.50 15.63 -31.75
N ASP A 794 -21.75 14.46 -31.17
CA ASP A 794 -22.97 14.17 -30.41
C ASP A 794 -23.08 15.04 -29.14
N ARG A 795 -22.03 15.10 -28.32
CA ARG A 795 -22.07 15.84 -27.03
C ARG A 795 -22.04 17.36 -27.19
N VAL A 796 -21.30 17.90 -28.16
CA VAL A 796 -21.08 19.35 -28.29
C VAL A 796 -22.06 20.00 -29.27
N TYR A 797 -22.25 19.40 -30.44
CA TYR A 797 -23.16 19.93 -31.45
C TYR A 797 -24.56 19.38 -31.26
N GLY A 798 -24.70 18.06 -31.11
CA GLY A 798 -25.96 17.35 -31.21
C GLY A 798 -26.42 17.21 -32.66
N ILE A 799 -27.37 16.31 -32.92
CA ILE A 799 -28.02 16.16 -34.23
C ILE A 799 -29.42 16.77 -34.13
N ASP A 800 -29.53 18.02 -34.58
CA ASP A 800 -30.73 18.84 -34.40
C ASP A 800 -31.63 18.86 -35.66
N SER A 801 -31.16 18.36 -36.81
CA SER A 801 -31.91 18.38 -38.08
C SER A 801 -31.92 17.02 -38.79
N GLN A 802 -33.04 16.74 -39.45
CA GLN A 802 -33.23 15.54 -40.27
C GLN A 802 -32.23 15.51 -41.45
N GLU A 803 -31.92 16.65 -42.05
CA GLU A 803 -30.95 16.76 -43.16
C GLU A 803 -29.53 16.39 -42.72
N MET A 804 -29.09 16.87 -41.55
CA MET A 804 -27.76 16.53 -41.01
C MET A 804 -27.65 15.03 -40.69
N PHE A 805 -28.71 14.44 -40.14
CA PHE A 805 -28.77 13.02 -39.85
C PHE A 805 -28.61 12.16 -41.12
N PHE A 806 -29.38 12.45 -42.18
CA PHE A 806 -29.28 11.70 -43.44
C PHE A 806 -27.98 11.97 -44.19
N TYR A 807 -27.42 13.18 -44.10
CA TYR A 807 -26.10 13.49 -44.66
C TYR A 807 -25.00 12.64 -44.00
N LEU A 808 -24.98 12.54 -42.66
CA LEU A 808 -24.03 11.68 -41.94
C LEU A 808 -24.25 10.19 -42.25
N LEU A 809 -25.50 9.76 -42.38
CA LEU A 809 -25.83 8.39 -42.77
C LEU A 809 -25.26 8.03 -44.16
N GLU A 810 -25.45 8.91 -45.15
CA GLU A 810 -24.99 8.67 -46.51
C GLU A 810 -23.47 8.77 -46.67
N GLN A 811 -22.87 9.84 -46.13
CA GLN A 811 -21.47 10.18 -46.39
C GLN A 811 -20.49 9.50 -45.44
N SER A 812 -20.95 9.10 -44.24
CA SER A 812 -20.08 8.56 -43.18
C SER A 812 -20.47 7.12 -42.77
N PHE A 813 -21.68 6.90 -42.26
CA PHE A 813 -22.02 5.63 -41.60
C PHE A 813 -22.28 4.47 -42.57
N LEU A 814 -22.98 4.69 -43.68
CA LEU A 814 -23.21 3.66 -44.70
C LEU A 814 -21.89 3.12 -45.30
N PRO A 815 -20.91 3.96 -45.65
CA PRO A 815 -19.54 3.54 -45.93
C PRO A 815 -18.92 2.61 -44.89
N ASP A 816 -19.03 2.95 -43.62
CA ASP A 816 -18.41 2.22 -42.51
C ASP A 816 -19.11 0.86 -42.28
N LEU A 817 -20.45 0.81 -42.42
CA LEU A 817 -21.23 -0.42 -42.42
C LEU A 817 -20.84 -1.35 -43.58
N ARG A 818 -20.62 -0.79 -44.79
CA ARG A 818 -20.14 -1.56 -45.94
C ARG A 818 -18.73 -2.08 -45.71
N ALA A 819 -17.85 -1.28 -45.11
CA ALA A 819 -16.50 -1.73 -44.74
C ALA A 819 -16.57 -2.92 -43.76
N ALA A 820 -17.46 -2.88 -42.77
CA ALA A 820 -17.68 -4.00 -41.85
C ALA A 820 -18.19 -5.25 -42.57
N THR A 821 -19.14 -5.08 -43.50
CA THR A 821 -19.66 -6.18 -44.32
C THR A 821 -18.57 -6.79 -45.21
N MET A 822 -17.69 -5.97 -45.78
CA MET A 822 -16.57 -6.46 -46.59
C MET A 822 -15.55 -7.26 -45.76
N MET A 823 -15.42 -6.94 -44.47
CA MET A 823 -14.55 -7.63 -43.51
C MET A 823 -15.20 -8.88 -42.89
N ASP A 824 -16.49 -9.13 -43.15
CA ASP A 824 -17.24 -10.31 -42.68
C ASP A 824 -16.90 -11.57 -43.52
N SER A 825 -15.62 -11.93 -43.52
CA SER A 825 -15.08 -13.12 -44.13
C SER A 825 -14.43 -13.99 -43.05
N PRO A 826 -14.53 -15.33 -43.12
CA PRO A 826 -13.92 -16.21 -42.11
C PRO A 826 -12.38 -16.07 -41.97
N ARG A 827 -11.72 -15.36 -42.92
CA ARG A 827 -10.30 -15.02 -42.85
C ARG A 827 -9.98 -13.69 -42.15
N ALA A 828 -10.99 -12.83 -41.94
CA ALA A 828 -10.85 -11.50 -41.37
C ALA A 828 -11.64 -11.32 -40.06
N THR A 829 -12.52 -12.27 -39.71
CA THR A 829 -13.25 -12.30 -38.44
C THR A 829 -12.35 -12.39 -37.20
N GLU A 830 -11.12 -12.89 -37.34
CA GLU A 830 -10.13 -12.93 -36.25
C GLU A 830 -9.22 -11.68 -36.22
N SER A 831 -9.36 -10.74 -37.18
CA SER A 831 -8.54 -9.52 -37.20
C SER A 831 -9.02 -8.50 -36.15
N ASP A 832 -8.07 -7.92 -35.40
CA ASP A 832 -8.32 -6.85 -34.42
C ASP A 832 -9.05 -5.64 -35.03
N THR A 833 -8.83 -5.39 -36.33
CA THR A 833 -9.43 -4.27 -37.06
C THR A 833 -10.92 -4.48 -37.33
N ALA A 834 -11.33 -5.71 -37.66
CA ALA A 834 -12.74 -6.07 -37.81
C ALA A 834 -13.46 -5.96 -36.46
N LEU A 835 -12.82 -6.40 -35.36
CA LEU A 835 -13.35 -6.26 -34.01
C LEU A 835 -13.51 -4.79 -33.59
N ALA A 836 -12.50 -3.95 -33.86
CA ALA A 836 -12.55 -2.52 -33.57
C ALA A 836 -13.68 -1.82 -34.35
N LEU A 837 -13.86 -2.18 -35.63
CA LEU A 837 -14.91 -1.61 -36.47
C LEU A 837 -16.30 -2.00 -35.97
N ASN A 838 -16.50 -3.27 -35.63
CA ASN A 838 -17.75 -3.73 -35.02
C ASN A 838 -18.02 -3.05 -33.66
N ARG A 839 -16.99 -2.85 -32.82
CA ARG A 839 -17.13 -2.10 -31.57
C ARG A 839 -17.54 -0.65 -31.81
N TYR A 840 -16.92 0.03 -32.76
CA TYR A 840 -17.30 1.40 -33.13
C TYR A 840 -18.77 1.47 -33.59
N LEU A 841 -19.16 0.58 -34.49
CA LEU A 841 -20.53 0.53 -35.02
C LEU A 841 -21.55 0.24 -33.90
N CYS A 842 -21.29 -0.77 -33.06
CA CYS A 842 -22.21 -1.16 -32.00
C CYS A 842 -22.25 -0.19 -30.81
N ASN A 843 -21.14 0.44 -30.45
CA ASN A 843 -21.05 1.30 -29.27
C ASN A 843 -21.37 2.77 -29.57
N ALA A 844 -21.17 3.23 -30.81
CA ALA A 844 -21.32 4.64 -31.15
C ALA A 844 -22.37 4.86 -32.25
N VAL A 845 -22.26 4.19 -33.40
CA VAL A 845 -23.12 4.45 -34.56
C VAL A 845 -24.56 3.95 -34.35
N LEU A 846 -24.75 2.68 -33.99
CA LEU A 846 -26.09 2.11 -33.80
C LEU A 846 -26.88 2.78 -32.67
N PRO A 847 -26.28 3.09 -31.50
CA PRO A 847 -26.98 3.84 -30.45
C PRO A 847 -27.43 5.23 -30.92
N LEU A 848 -26.58 5.93 -31.67
CA LEU A 848 -26.91 7.24 -32.24
C LEU A 848 -28.05 7.14 -33.26
N LEU A 849 -28.01 6.17 -34.18
CA LEU A 849 -29.12 5.91 -35.12
C LEU A 849 -30.43 5.57 -34.40
N THR A 850 -30.35 4.82 -33.30
CA THR A 850 -31.51 4.43 -32.49
C THR A 850 -32.11 5.64 -31.75
N ASN A 851 -31.27 6.47 -31.14
CA ASN A 851 -31.69 7.68 -30.42
C ASN A 851 -32.39 8.69 -31.36
N HIS A 852 -31.93 8.76 -32.61
CA HIS A 852 -32.49 9.65 -33.63
C HIS A 852 -33.48 8.98 -34.58
N SER A 853 -34.01 7.81 -34.20
CA SER A 853 -34.94 7.03 -35.05
C SER A 853 -36.23 7.75 -35.42
N HIS A 854 -36.64 8.77 -34.65
CA HIS A 854 -37.78 9.62 -34.98
C HIS A 854 -37.63 10.36 -36.31
N PHE A 855 -36.40 10.59 -36.80
CA PHE A 855 -36.17 11.20 -38.12
C PHE A 855 -36.55 10.28 -39.29
N PHE A 856 -36.80 9.00 -39.05
CA PHE A 856 -37.26 8.06 -40.08
C PHE A 856 -38.77 8.13 -40.36
N SER A 857 -39.59 8.80 -39.53
CA SER A 857 -41.06 8.81 -39.69
C SER A 857 -41.55 9.50 -40.97
N ASP A 858 -40.79 10.48 -41.48
CA ASP A 858 -41.18 11.36 -42.60
C ASP A 858 -40.09 11.42 -43.70
N ALA A 859 -39.44 10.29 -43.98
CA ALA A 859 -38.24 10.22 -44.82
C ALA A 859 -38.47 9.63 -46.24
N GLU A 860 -39.63 9.86 -46.87
CA GLU A 860 -39.96 9.28 -48.19
C GLU A 860 -38.91 9.60 -49.27
N HIS A 861 -38.33 10.81 -49.22
CA HIS A 861 -37.29 11.28 -50.13
C HIS A 861 -35.93 10.58 -49.94
N PHE A 862 -35.70 9.91 -48.80
CA PHE A 862 -34.48 9.17 -48.48
C PHE A 862 -34.69 7.64 -48.50
N SER A 863 -35.81 7.16 -49.04
CA SER A 863 -36.17 5.72 -49.10
C SER A 863 -35.05 4.84 -49.68
N ALA A 864 -34.41 5.26 -50.78
CA ALA A 864 -33.32 4.51 -51.40
C ALA A 864 -32.08 4.38 -50.49
N LEU A 865 -31.78 5.41 -49.69
CA LEU A 865 -30.68 5.39 -48.72
C LEU A 865 -31.02 4.47 -47.53
N LEU A 866 -32.27 4.51 -47.08
CA LEU A 866 -32.78 3.62 -46.03
C LEU A 866 -32.69 2.16 -46.45
N ASP A 867 -33.16 1.82 -47.64
CA ASP A 867 -33.11 0.46 -48.20
C ASP A 867 -31.66 -0.02 -48.33
N ALA A 868 -30.75 0.84 -48.81
CA ALA A 868 -29.33 0.52 -48.91
C ALA A 868 -28.69 0.28 -47.54
N THR A 869 -29.09 1.05 -46.52
CA THR A 869 -28.61 0.89 -45.14
C THR A 869 -29.14 -0.40 -44.52
N LEU A 870 -30.44 -0.66 -44.62
CA LEU A 870 -31.10 -1.87 -44.09
C LEU A 870 -30.64 -3.15 -44.78
N HIS A 871 -30.20 -3.10 -46.04
CA HIS A 871 -29.61 -4.25 -46.72
C HIS A 871 -28.15 -4.50 -46.27
N THR A 872 -27.46 -3.46 -45.79
CA THR A 872 -26.05 -3.58 -45.36
C THR A 872 -25.94 -4.04 -43.91
N VAL A 873 -26.87 -3.60 -43.05
CA VAL A 873 -27.06 -4.10 -41.67
C VAL A 873 -27.68 -5.49 -41.72
#